data_AF-A0AAQ3SR78-F1
#
_entry.id   AF-A0AAQ3SR78-F1
#
_cell.length_a   1.000
_cell.length_b   1.000
_cell.length_c   1.000
_cell.angle_alpha   90.00
_cell.angle_beta   90.00
_cell.angle_gamma   90.00
#
_symmetry.space_group_name_H-M   'P 1'
#
loop_
_entity.id
_entity.type
_entity.pdbx_description
1 polymer ?
#
loop_
_entity_poly.entity_id
_entity_poly.type
_entity_poly.pdbx_seq_one_letter_code
_entity_poly.pdbx_strand_id
1 'polypeptide(L)'
;MAVVGGAKMDRGGRRNELKLGGNSGLGARVRCARVHPAPVLGSPLLRASATPGTPEEASMQACSNSQLSSSWTPCLETRLPPAGFRVAMHDIYFLGVRVPSRLKCRAQCSQLRHTTNSAHSQKEKDMYSCIDQSTSYLHVQSLRNYPTEKLCGEVVVVRFDSALLLGHLGPCTISLERALLTIKYLYKARARVAIVTSWDPGLQSDNPVTKSIDSFAEYLSSLLQVKVIPIDAAPGLTTFKQEEWVQNRIILFGNLLNFRGEVANCNDLSRKLASGATVFVNDSFSLSHKTLASTVGITCFCCVSLAGFHFEEELTQLIKITDTMRRPYIAIIGGSNFLRKAPALRMLASLCDALFFVGKLSFQIMNSHGIPVPSQFIERNAVMEALQIIQVARDRNIPIYYPTDIWCLNNDDSETLRVINSTGQLAGWTPVDIGPSTLEKMSSVIPLYKKILWIGPTDYDLTEFSVGATQLGQLLEKASSDNCDVILVGSAACKALKRKTDSSSRYTEFLNPTIVWEFLKGRILPGIAALDKCYPYQIPWSTVFCDPALPLVVDIGSGNGLFLFQMAKCCERSNFLGLEMNKKLVIKCLQGMASDEKRNLYFVSTNATSTFRSIVSSYPGLLTLVTIQCPNPDFNKEQNRWRMVRRMLVEAVTDLLQTNGQVYLQSDVESVLLGMKEQFLSYSKGQLVMDGDDDGHRMENPFGVASDWERHVLARGAPMYRTMLKKV
;
A
#
# COMPACT_ATOMS: atom_id res chain seq x y z
N MET A 1 60.34 -30.91 10.50
CA MET A 1 61.18 -30.87 11.72
C MET A 1 60.75 -29.63 12.49
N ALA A 2 60.46 -29.63 13.80
CA ALA A 2 60.36 -30.69 14.83
C ALA A 2 59.15 -30.32 15.76
N VAL A 3 58.28 -31.21 16.28
CA VAL A 3 58.47 -32.38 17.20
C VAL A 3 58.93 -31.93 18.60
N VAL A 4 58.35 -32.28 19.78
CA VAL A 4 57.08 -32.90 20.29
C VAL A 4 56.90 -32.44 21.78
N GLY A 5 55.85 -32.70 22.57
CA GLY A 5 54.58 -33.43 22.38
C GLY A 5 54.40 -34.62 23.36
N GLY A 6 53.45 -34.55 24.31
CA GLY A 6 53.22 -35.54 25.39
C GLY A 6 53.34 -34.91 26.81
N ALA A 7 52.82 -35.47 27.91
CA ALA A 7 52.11 -36.74 28.11
C ALA A 7 51.12 -36.70 29.30
N LYS A 8 50.41 -37.81 29.59
CA LYS A 8 49.39 -37.97 30.66
C LYS A 8 49.94 -38.55 31.97
N MET A 9 49.27 -38.27 33.09
CA MET A 9 49.11 -39.15 34.29
C MET A 9 47.87 -38.70 35.11
N ASP A 10 47.37 -39.43 36.12
CA ASP A 10 46.81 -40.81 36.10
C ASP A 10 45.79 -40.98 37.27
N ARG A 11 45.13 -42.14 37.35
CA ARG A 11 44.09 -42.66 38.28
C ARG A 11 43.95 -42.09 39.71
N GLY A 12 42.69 -42.11 40.17
CA GLY A 12 42.29 -42.37 41.57
C GLY A 12 40.97 -43.15 41.66
N GLY A 13 40.88 -44.15 42.54
CA GLY A 13 39.66 -44.93 42.88
C GLY A 13 39.56 -45.16 44.40
N ARG A 14 38.48 -45.66 45.01
CA ARG A 14 37.78 -46.93 44.75
C ARG A 14 36.52 -47.08 45.65
N ARG A 15 35.51 -47.86 45.18
CA ARG A 15 34.63 -48.80 45.96
C ARG A 15 33.63 -48.21 47.00
N ASN A 16 32.54 -48.88 47.41
CA ASN A 16 31.94 -50.22 47.14
C ASN A 16 30.37 -50.13 47.19
N GLU A 17 29.56 -50.84 46.38
CA GLU A 17 28.89 -52.17 46.62
C GLU A 17 27.86 -52.20 47.80
N LEU A 18 26.65 -52.85 47.77
CA LEU A 18 26.07 -53.97 46.99
C LEU A 18 24.51 -53.88 46.73
N LYS A 19 24.06 -54.42 45.56
CA LYS A 19 22.96 -55.42 45.25
C LYS A 19 21.57 -55.44 45.97
N LEU A 20 20.47 -56.04 45.43
CA LEU A 20 19.94 -56.45 44.09
C LEU A 20 18.42 -56.81 44.25
N GLY A 21 17.52 -56.55 43.29
CA GLY A 21 17.07 -57.49 42.21
C GLY A 21 15.60 -57.94 42.45
N GLY A 22 14.75 -58.38 41.50
CA GLY A 22 14.75 -58.44 40.01
C GLY A 22 13.34 -58.04 39.48
N ASN A 23 12.84 -58.39 38.28
CA ASN A 23 13.25 -59.36 37.26
C ASN A 23 12.59 -59.03 35.87
N SER A 24 13.18 -59.48 34.74
CA SER A 24 12.61 -59.69 33.38
C SER A 24 11.79 -58.58 32.64
N GLY A 25 11.94 -58.33 31.32
CA GLY A 25 12.96 -58.79 30.35
C GLY A 25 12.59 -58.57 28.85
N LEU A 26 13.63 -58.41 28.00
CA LEU A 26 13.70 -58.50 26.51
C LEU A 26 12.86 -57.52 25.63
N GLY A 27 13.31 -57.26 24.38
CA GLY A 27 12.46 -56.56 23.39
C GLY A 27 12.98 -56.23 21.96
N ALA A 28 14.29 -55.97 21.77
CA ALA A 28 14.95 -55.75 20.45
C ALA A 28 14.58 -54.49 19.60
N ARG A 29 15.43 -54.24 18.59
CA ARG A 29 15.50 -53.06 17.70
C ARG A 29 14.51 -53.12 16.53
N VAL A 30 14.12 -51.95 15.98
CA VAL A 30 13.60 -51.80 14.59
C VAL A 30 14.31 -50.64 13.88
N ARG A 31 14.53 -50.76 12.56
CA ARG A 31 15.10 -49.73 11.66
C ARG A 31 14.01 -49.03 10.84
N CYS A 32 14.32 -47.87 10.26
CA CYS A 32 13.44 -47.11 9.39
C CYS A 32 12.94 -47.89 8.16
N ALA A 33 11.66 -47.72 7.81
CA ALA A 33 11.10 -47.92 6.48
C ALA A 33 9.94 -46.91 6.25
N ARG A 34 9.70 -46.51 5.00
CA ARG A 34 8.57 -45.63 4.62
C ARG A 34 7.35 -46.47 4.23
N VAL A 35 6.14 -46.03 4.55
CA VAL A 35 4.88 -46.58 4.00
C VAL A 35 3.88 -45.44 3.76
N HIS A 36 3.07 -45.54 2.69
CA HIS A 36 1.96 -44.63 2.38
C HIS A 36 0.64 -45.06 3.07
N PRO A 37 -0.37 -44.19 3.22
CA PRO A 37 -1.58 -44.49 3.97
C PRO A 37 -2.61 -45.33 3.20
N ALA A 38 -3.41 -46.10 3.95
CA ALA A 38 -4.62 -46.80 3.50
C ALA A 38 -5.73 -46.73 4.58
N PRO A 39 -7.03 -46.80 4.22
CA PRO A 39 -8.15 -46.50 5.13
C PRO A 39 -8.74 -47.72 5.86
N VAL A 40 -9.66 -47.48 6.81
CA VAL A 40 -10.35 -48.52 7.59
C VAL A 40 -11.87 -48.25 7.67
N LEU A 41 -12.66 -49.33 7.61
CA LEU A 41 -14.13 -49.42 7.70
C LEU A 41 -14.58 -49.63 9.17
N GLY A 42 -15.86 -49.54 9.58
CA GLY A 42 -17.10 -49.31 8.84
C GLY A 42 -18.34 -49.41 9.74
N SER A 43 -19.52 -49.57 9.13
CA SER A 43 -20.85 -49.60 9.77
C SER A 43 -21.33 -50.98 10.23
N PRO A 44 -22.40 -51.04 11.06
CA PRO A 44 -23.62 -51.78 10.64
C PRO A 44 -24.93 -51.10 11.10
N LEU A 45 -26.16 -51.47 10.70
CA LEU A 45 -26.76 -52.10 9.50
C LEU A 45 -28.28 -52.02 9.65
N LEU A 46 -29.07 -51.95 8.57
CA LEU A 46 -30.38 -52.63 8.47
C LEU A 46 -30.87 -52.77 7.00
N ARG A 47 -31.83 -53.69 6.82
CA ARG A 47 -32.26 -54.38 5.58
C ARG A 47 -33.52 -53.74 4.93
N ALA A 48 -33.94 -54.03 3.68
CA ALA A 48 -33.34 -54.66 2.48
C ALA A 48 -34.35 -54.67 1.28
N SER A 49 -33.96 -55.33 0.17
CA SER A 49 -34.77 -55.93 -0.93
C SER A 49 -35.17 -55.02 -2.11
N ALA A 50 -35.17 -55.46 -3.39
CA ALA A 50 -34.57 -56.64 -4.03
C ALA A 50 -34.30 -56.39 -5.55
N THR A 51 -33.67 -57.34 -6.25
CA THR A 51 -33.10 -57.28 -7.61
C THR A 51 -33.85 -58.19 -8.62
N PRO A 52 -33.39 -58.44 -9.87
CA PRO A 52 -33.00 -57.55 -10.99
C PRO A 52 -33.69 -57.93 -12.36
N GLY A 53 -33.34 -57.29 -13.49
CA GLY A 53 -33.65 -57.84 -14.83
C GLY A 53 -33.28 -56.98 -16.06
N THR A 54 -32.67 -57.61 -17.08
CA THR A 54 -32.32 -57.13 -18.46
C THR A 54 -32.09 -58.38 -19.35
N PRO A 55 -32.07 -58.37 -20.73
CA PRO A 55 -32.04 -57.23 -21.68
C PRO A 55 -32.98 -57.36 -22.93
N GLU A 56 -32.78 -56.43 -23.90
CA GLU A 56 -32.82 -56.60 -25.38
C GLU A 56 -34.11 -56.52 -26.27
N GLU A 57 -33.82 -56.17 -27.55
CA GLU A 57 -34.55 -56.19 -28.85
C GLU A 57 -35.89 -55.43 -29.14
N ALA A 58 -35.72 -54.26 -29.78
CA ALA A 58 -36.21 -53.84 -31.13
C ALA A 58 -37.67 -54.05 -31.64
N SER A 59 -38.28 -52.96 -32.15
CA SER A 59 -39.04 -52.98 -33.43
C SER A 59 -39.36 -51.58 -34.03
N MET A 60 -39.36 -51.54 -35.37
CA MET A 60 -40.12 -50.75 -36.38
C MET A 60 -41.28 -49.81 -35.92
N GLN A 61 -41.75 -48.78 -36.65
CA GLN A 61 -41.50 -48.09 -37.97
C GLN A 61 -42.37 -46.78 -37.95
N ALA A 62 -42.45 -45.86 -38.92
CA ALA A 62 -41.53 -45.21 -39.89
C ALA A 62 -42.31 -44.12 -40.70
N CYS A 63 -41.66 -43.41 -41.64
CA CYS A 63 -42.22 -42.40 -42.58
C CYS A 63 -42.70 -41.07 -41.95
N SER A 64 -42.57 -39.88 -42.55
CA SER A 64 -41.89 -39.35 -43.76
C SER A 64 -41.95 -37.79 -43.69
N ASN A 65 -41.42 -36.89 -44.54
CA ASN A 65 -40.54 -36.83 -45.74
C ASN A 65 -40.10 -35.33 -45.88
N SER A 66 -39.14 -34.86 -46.70
CA SER A 66 -38.05 -35.46 -47.50
C SER A 66 -37.14 -34.36 -48.10
N GLN A 67 -35.84 -34.62 -48.18
CA GLN A 67 -34.92 -34.17 -49.27
C GLN A 67 -34.58 -32.67 -49.40
N LEU A 68 -33.48 -32.25 -50.05
CA LEU A 68 -32.41 -32.99 -50.76
C LEU A 68 -31.03 -32.33 -50.53
N SER A 69 -29.95 -33.03 -50.86
CA SER A 69 -28.54 -32.59 -50.73
C SER A 69 -27.71 -33.00 -51.95
N SER A 70 -26.53 -32.38 -52.13
CA SER A 70 -25.46 -32.90 -53.01
C SER A 70 -24.10 -32.29 -52.64
N SER A 71 -23.01 -32.92 -53.09
CA SER A 71 -21.61 -32.58 -52.76
C SER A 71 -20.62 -33.20 -53.79
N TRP A 72 -19.31 -32.97 -53.60
CA TRP A 72 -18.13 -33.61 -54.27
C TRP A 72 -17.48 -32.95 -55.52
N THR A 73 -16.31 -32.30 -55.30
CA THR A 73 -15.01 -32.42 -56.05
C THR A 73 -14.88 -32.02 -57.55
N PRO A 74 -13.65 -31.86 -58.12
CA PRO A 74 -12.38 -31.31 -57.58
C PRO A 74 -11.59 -30.35 -58.55
N CYS A 75 -10.47 -29.78 -58.07
CA CYS A 75 -9.23 -29.33 -58.76
C CYS A 75 -9.24 -28.63 -60.16
N LEU A 76 -8.62 -27.43 -60.25
CA LEU A 76 -7.35 -27.20 -60.99
C LEU A 76 -6.81 -25.73 -60.93
N GLU A 77 -5.55 -25.60 -60.47
CA GLU A 77 -4.41 -24.80 -60.97
C GLU A 77 -4.42 -23.31 -61.43
N THR A 78 -3.25 -22.69 -61.13
CA THR A 78 -2.41 -21.72 -61.91
C THR A 78 -2.33 -20.20 -61.60
N ARG A 79 -1.05 -19.80 -61.37
CA ARG A 79 -0.32 -18.55 -61.75
C ARG A 79 -0.27 -17.34 -60.78
N LEU A 80 0.80 -17.32 -59.98
CA LEU A 80 1.70 -16.15 -59.82
C LEU A 80 2.46 -15.89 -61.15
N PRO A 81 2.98 -14.67 -61.44
CA PRO A 81 4.38 -14.29 -61.09
C PRO A 81 4.58 -12.74 -60.92
N PRO A 82 5.81 -12.18 -60.86
CA PRO A 82 6.92 -12.47 -59.93
C PRO A 82 7.52 -11.21 -59.25
N ALA A 83 8.59 -11.41 -58.48
CA ALA A 83 9.27 -10.44 -57.62
C ALA A 83 10.20 -9.41 -58.31
N GLY A 84 10.59 -8.38 -57.54
CA GLY A 84 11.97 -7.85 -57.55
C GLY A 84 12.14 -6.33 -57.40
N PHE A 85 12.87 -5.90 -56.37
CA PHE A 85 13.99 -4.92 -56.48
C PHE A 85 14.84 -4.89 -55.19
N ARG A 86 16.07 -4.37 -55.27
CA ARG A 86 17.05 -4.27 -54.16
C ARG A 86 17.23 -2.82 -53.68
N VAL A 87 17.51 -2.70 -52.37
CA VAL A 87 18.42 -1.75 -51.67
C VAL A 87 18.67 -0.38 -52.31
N ALA A 88 18.35 0.67 -51.54
CA ALA A 88 19.12 1.91 -51.50
C ALA A 88 19.18 2.45 -50.06
N MET A 89 20.36 2.90 -49.61
CA MET A 89 20.46 3.87 -48.52
C MET A 89 20.35 5.27 -49.13
N HIS A 90 19.75 6.23 -48.43
CA HIS A 90 20.44 7.46 -48.04
C HIS A 90 19.66 8.26 -46.99
N ASP A 91 20.44 8.70 -46.00
CA ASP A 91 20.36 9.91 -45.21
C ASP A 91 19.64 11.17 -45.77
N ILE A 92 19.39 12.08 -44.80
CA ILE A 92 19.65 13.54 -44.85
C ILE A 92 18.49 14.58 -44.98
N TYR A 93 18.59 15.54 -44.03
CA TYR A 93 18.09 16.93 -43.88
C TYR A 93 16.61 17.38 -43.75
N PHE A 94 16.52 18.38 -42.86
CA PHE A 94 15.49 19.41 -42.71
C PHE A 94 15.14 20.12 -44.03
N LEU A 95 13.86 20.47 -44.21
CA LEU A 95 13.40 21.88 -44.18
C LEU A 95 11.86 21.94 -44.17
N GLY A 96 11.29 23.04 -43.67
CA GLY A 96 9.84 23.22 -43.52
C GLY A 96 9.23 24.18 -44.55
N VAL A 97 7.97 23.95 -44.94
CA VAL A 97 7.17 24.85 -45.77
C VAL A 97 5.78 25.06 -45.15
N ARG A 98 5.24 26.28 -45.26
CA ARG A 98 3.92 26.68 -44.77
C ARG A 98 2.92 26.79 -45.93
N VAL A 99 1.67 26.33 -45.72
CA VAL A 99 0.40 27.04 -46.04
C VAL A 99 0.14 27.34 -47.55
N PRO A 100 -1.00 26.90 -48.15
CA PRO A 100 -2.23 27.68 -47.95
C PRO A 100 -3.57 26.92 -47.89
N SER A 101 -4.58 27.69 -47.48
CA SER A 101 -5.95 27.32 -47.20
C SER A 101 -6.86 27.17 -48.42
N ARG A 102 -8.01 26.51 -48.21
CA ARG A 102 -9.28 26.85 -48.89
C ARG A 102 -10.39 27.09 -47.87
N LEU A 103 -11.50 27.67 -48.32
CA LEU A 103 -12.40 28.51 -47.54
C LEU A 103 -13.87 28.36 -48.00
N LYS A 104 -14.82 28.95 -47.24
CA LYS A 104 -16.28 29.12 -47.51
C LYS A 104 -17.13 27.87 -47.23
N CYS A 105 -18.39 27.97 -46.77
CA CYS A 105 -19.22 29.10 -46.29
C CYS A 105 -20.01 28.62 -45.04
N ARG A 106 -20.33 29.39 -43.98
CA ARG A 106 -20.84 30.78 -43.80
C ARG A 106 -22.38 30.83 -43.72
N ALA A 107 -22.89 30.95 -42.50
CA ALA A 107 -24.14 31.62 -42.17
C ALA A 107 -23.83 32.72 -41.13
N GLN A 108 -24.54 33.86 -41.16
CA GLN A 108 -24.28 35.00 -40.29
C GLN A 108 -25.58 35.64 -39.79
N CYS A 109 -25.61 35.96 -38.51
CA CYS A 109 -26.25 37.16 -37.93
C CYS A 109 -25.42 37.54 -36.70
N SER A 110 -24.56 38.58 -36.79
CA SER A 110 -24.92 39.97 -36.47
C SER A 110 -25.23 40.13 -34.97
N GLN A 111 -24.20 40.22 -34.13
CA GLN A 111 -23.43 41.44 -33.80
C GLN A 111 -24.08 42.26 -32.69
N LEU A 112 -23.37 42.31 -31.55
CA LEU A 112 -23.02 43.58 -30.90
C LEU A 112 -21.66 43.39 -30.22
N ARG A 113 -20.81 44.42 -30.22
CA ARG A 113 -19.45 44.38 -29.66
C ARG A 113 -19.44 45.12 -28.33
N HIS A 114 -18.75 44.57 -27.33
CA HIS A 114 -17.92 45.37 -26.43
C HIS A 114 -16.63 44.60 -26.11
N THR A 115 -15.59 45.32 -25.73
CA THR A 115 -14.20 44.87 -25.72
C THR A 115 -13.66 44.57 -24.31
N THR A 116 -12.46 43.96 -24.26
CA THR A 116 -11.52 44.00 -23.12
C THR A 116 -12.03 43.50 -21.76
N ASN A 117 -11.79 42.21 -21.47
CA ASN A 117 -10.72 41.83 -20.52
C ASN A 117 -10.55 40.28 -20.42
N SER A 118 -9.80 39.70 -21.36
CA SER A 118 -9.48 38.26 -21.38
C SER A 118 -8.37 37.86 -20.39
N ALA A 119 -8.33 38.48 -19.21
CA ALA A 119 -7.25 38.35 -18.22
C ALA A 119 -7.70 37.82 -16.84
N HIS A 120 -8.99 37.51 -16.67
CA HIS A 120 -9.52 36.92 -15.42
C HIS A 120 -10.14 35.52 -15.60
N SER A 121 -10.77 35.21 -16.75
CA SER A 121 -11.38 33.88 -17.00
C SER A 121 -10.39 32.70 -17.02
N GLN A 122 -9.07 32.93 -17.04
CA GLN A 122 -8.06 31.88 -16.98
C GLN A 122 -7.84 31.39 -15.53
N LYS A 123 -7.67 32.34 -14.59
CA LYS A 123 -7.24 32.07 -13.20
C LYS A 123 -8.19 31.20 -12.39
N GLU A 124 -9.49 31.21 -12.71
CA GLU A 124 -10.50 30.43 -11.98
C GLU A 124 -10.63 28.98 -12.49
N LYS A 125 -10.19 28.68 -13.72
CA LYS A 125 -10.24 27.32 -14.29
C LYS A 125 -9.00 26.49 -13.94
N ASP A 126 -7.85 27.12 -13.78
CA ASP A 126 -6.59 26.44 -13.45
C ASP A 126 -6.56 25.89 -12.00
N MET A 127 -7.51 26.29 -11.13
CA MET A 127 -7.55 25.87 -9.72
C MET A 127 -8.02 24.40 -9.49
N TYR A 128 -8.58 23.74 -10.52
CA TYR A 128 -9.09 22.36 -10.42
C TYR A 128 -8.55 21.40 -11.48
N SER A 129 -7.53 21.79 -12.24
CA SER A 129 -6.81 20.92 -13.17
C SER A 129 -5.43 20.54 -12.63
N CYS A 130 -5.03 19.27 -12.85
CA CYS A 130 -3.69 18.72 -12.59
C CYS A 130 -3.28 18.59 -11.10
N ILE A 131 -3.52 17.40 -10.51
CA ILE A 131 -2.51 16.37 -10.19
C ILE A 131 -3.22 15.26 -9.38
N ASP A 132 -3.02 14.00 -9.76
CA ASP A 132 -3.55 12.84 -9.04
C ASP A 132 -2.64 12.46 -7.85
N GLN A 133 -2.80 13.15 -6.72
CA GLN A 133 -1.97 12.95 -5.53
C GLN A 133 -2.47 11.75 -4.70
N SER A 134 -1.87 10.57 -4.92
CA SER A 134 -2.28 9.29 -4.31
C SER A 134 -2.21 9.22 -2.77
N THR A 135 -1.61 10.21 -2.10
CA THR A 135 -1.45 10.28 -0.63
C THR A 135 -1.90 11.60 0.02
N SER A 136 -2.50 12.56 -0.70
CA SER A 136 -2.76 13.94 -0.19
C SER A 136 -3.82 14.08 0.92
N TYR A 137 -4.24 12.97 1.52
CA TYR A 137 -5.30 12.90 2.53
C TYR A 137 -4.91 12.06 3.75
N LEU A 138 -3.72 11.44 3.75
CA LEU A 138 -3.23 10.65 4.88
C LEU A 138 -2.53 11.57 5.89
N HIS A 139 -3.20 11.96 6.98
CA HIS A 139 -2.60 12.80 8.03
C HIS A 139 -1.93 11.94 9.09
N VAL A 140 -0.75 11.43 8.75
CA VAL A 140 0.10 10.66 9.65
C VAL A 140 0.72 11.59 10.70
N GLN A 141 0.28 11.47 11.96
CA GLN A 141 0.92 12.17 13.08
C GLN A 141 2.27 11.50 13.40
N SER A 142 3.33 12.30 13.60
CA SER A 142 4.66 11.82 14.00
C SER A 142 4.97 12.10 15.46
N LEU A 143 5.94 11.38 16.04
CA LEU A 143 6.47 11.67 17.39
C LEU A 143 6.98 13.10 17.54
N ARG A 144 7.50 13.72 16.47
CA ARG A 144 7.95 15.13 16.46
C ARG A 144 6.84 16.11 16.84
N ASN A 145 5.61 15.79 16.43
CA ASN A 145 4.44 16.65 16.54
C ASN A 145 3.46 16.15 17.61
N TYR A 146 3.91 15.27 18.51
CA TYR A 146 3.11 14.76 19.63
C TYR A 146 3.61 15.37 20.95
N PRO A 147 2.72 15.90 21.83
CA PRO A 147 3.15 16.54 23.08
C PRO A 147 3.93 15.59 23.99
N THR A 148 5.16 15.99 24.37
CA THR A 148 6.09 15.17 25.15
C THR A 148 5.54 14.79 26.53
N GLU A 149 4.70 15.66 27.09
CA GLU A 149 4.06 15.54 28.39
C GLU A 149 3.10 14.35 28.40
N LYS A 150 2.43 14.09 27.26
CA LYS A 150 1.52 12.96 27.04
C LYS A 150 2.23 11.62 26.78
N LEU A 151 3.55 11.56 26.95
CA LEU A 151 4.35 10.33 26.93
C LEU A 151 4.89 9.97 28.32
N CYS A 152 4.81 10.89 29.30
CA CYS A 152 5.37 10.68 30.63
C CYS A 152 4.57 9.65 31.42
N GLY A 153 5.21 8.51 31.75
CA GLY A 153 4.58 7.39 32.45
C GLY A 153 3.79 6.43 31.55
N GLU A 154 3.44 6.83 30.34
CA GLU A 154 2.72 5.98 29.38
C GLU A 154 3.54 4.78 28.91
N VAL A 155 2.87 3.69 28.54
CA VAL A 155 3.52 2.56 27.86
C VAL A 155 3.34 2.70 26.35
N VAL A 156 4.48 2.71 25.67
CA VAL A 156 4.60 2.99 24.23
C VAL A 156 5.17 1.75 23.54
N VAL A 157 4.38 1.12 22.69
CA VAL A 157 4.85 0.00 21.84
C VAL A 157 5.47 0.57 20.58
N VAL A 158 6.71 0.19 20.27
CA VAL A 158 7.47 0.68 19.12
C VAL A 158 7.82 -0.48 18.19
N ARG A 159 7.28 -0.46 16.98
CA ARG A 159 7.56 -1.46 15.94
C ARG A 159 8.66 -0.97 15.00
N PHE A 160 9.80 -1.65 15.01
CA PHE A 160 10.92 -1.40 14.08
C PHE A 160 11.04 -2.54 13.06
N ASP A 161 11.67 -2.27 11.92
CA ASP A 161 12.29 -3.33 11.11
C ASP A 161 13.59 -3.79 11.79
N SER A 162 13.94 -5.08 11.71
CA SER A 162 15.21 -5.56 12.25
C SER A 162 16.39 -5.12 11.39
N ALA A 163 16.22 -4.98 10.07
CA ALA A 163 17.25 -4.46 9.17
C ALA A 163 17.68 -3.02 9.54
N LEU A 164 16.78 -2.25 10.16
CA LEU A 164 17.03 -0.90 10.64
C LEU A 164 17.89 -0.87 11.92
N LEU A 165 17.65 -1.83 12.83
CA LEU A 165 18.33 -1.92 14.12
C LEU A 165 19.69 -2.63 14.02
N LEU A 166 19.84 -3.63 13.15
CA LEU A 166 21.00 -4.52 13.11
C LEU A 166 22.24 -3.95 12.39
N GLY A 167 22.13 -2.80 11.72
CA GLY A 167 23.26 -2.01 11.20
C GLY A 167 24.16 -2.65 10.12
N HIS A 168 24.02 -3.94 9.80
CA HIS A 168 25.01 -4.71 9.01
C HIS A 168 24.46 -5.40 7.74
N LEU A 169 23.33 -4.93 7.19
CA LEU A 169 22.84 -5.34 5.87
C LEU A 169 22.68 -4.18 4.85
N GLY A 170 23.09 -2.96 5.20
CA GLY A 170 23.16 -1.84 4.26
C GLY A 170 23.76 -0.56 4.87
N PRO A 171 24.40 0.32 4.09
CA PRO A 171 25.27 1.37 4.63
C PRO A 171 24.50 2.68 4.84
N CYS A 172 23.62 2.71 5.85
CA CYS A 172 22.78 3.87 6.17
C CYS A 172 22.80 4.19 7.68
N THR A 173 23.94 4.66 8.20
CA THR A 173 24.13 5.02 9.62
C THR A 173 23.02 5.92 10.16
N ILE A 174 22.60 6.91 9.37
CA ILE A 174 21.51 7.86 9.68
C ILE A 174 20.17 7.15 9.96
N SER A 175 19.92 5.98 9.37
CA SER A 175 18.67 5.22 9.59
C SER A 175 18.68 4.52 10.95
N LEU A 176 19.81 3.94 11.34
CA LEU A 176 20.01 3.41 12.70
C LEU A 176 19.99 4.55 13.74
N GLU A 177 20.62 5.69 13.45
CA GLU A 177 20.58 6.88 14.30
C GLU A 177 19.15 7.39 14.53
N ARG A 178 18.31 7.46 13.48
CA ARG A 178 16.89 7.81 13.60
C ARG A 178 16.09 6.79 14.43
N ALA A 179 16.36 5.49 14.29
CA ALA A 179 15.72 4.46 15.10
C ALA A 179 16.11 4.56 16.60
N LEU A 180 17.41 4.74 16.86
CA LEU A 180 17.91 4.98 18.21
C LEU A 180 17.41 6.32 18.79
N LEU A 181 17.18 7.34 17.95
CA LEU A 181 16.55 8.60 18.34
C LEU A 181 15.10 8.40 18.77
N THR A 182 14.31 7.58 18.06
CA THR A 182 12.94 7.20 18.46
C THR A 182 12.94 6.61 19.88
N ILE A 183 13.84 5.65 20.16
CA ILE A 183 13.95 5.04 21.50
C ILE A 183 14.43 6.06 22.55
N LYS A 184 15.50 6.81 22.26
CA LYS A 184 16.11 7.78 23.19
C LYS A 184 15.18 8.97 23.48
N TYR A 185 14.33 9.38 22.54
CA TYR A 185 13.31 10.41 22.73
C TYR A 185 12.23 9.94 23.71
N LEU A 186 11.63 8.75 23.47
CA LEU A 186 10.63 8.17 24.37
C LEU A 186 11.16 7.95 25.79
N TYR A 187 12.39 7.45 25.91
CA TYR A 187 13.07 7.28 27.20
C TYR A 187 13.26 8.62 27.95
N LYS A 188 13.72 9.67 27.25
CA LYS A 188 13.86 11.03 27.80
C LYS A 188 12.51 11.65 28.19
N ALA A 189 11.46 11.39 27.41
CA ALA A 189 10.07 11.78 27.68
C ALA A 189 9.44 11.04 28.88
N ARG A 190 10.22 10.21 29.59
CA ARG A 190 9.79 9.39 30.73
C ARG A 190 8.71 8.36 30.37
N ALA A 191 8.66 7.88 29.13
CA ALA A 191 7.83 6.75 28.75
C ALA A 191 8.35 5.42 29.35
N ARG A 192 7.56 4.37 29.12
CA ARG A 192 7.88 2.95 29.26
C ARG A 192 7.87 2.34 27.86
N VAL A 193 9.01 1.91 27.34
CA VAL A 193 9.19 1.56 25.92
C VAL A 193 9.17 0.05 25.72
N ALA A 194 8.26 -0.43 24.88
CA ALA A 194 8.16 -1.83 24.49
C ALA A 194 8.55 -2.02 23.02
N ILE A 195 9.75 -2.54 22.77
CA ILE A 195 10.32 -2.74 21.45
C ILE A 195 9.78 -4.04 20.84
N VAL A 196 9.28 -3.95 19.62
CA VAL A 196 8.73 -5.07 18.84
C VAL A 196 9.43 -5.12 17.48
N THR A 197 9.98 -6.27 17.09
CA THR A 197 10.62 -6.44 15.78
C THR A 197 10.58 -7.89 15.29
N SER A 198 11.04 -8.11 14.06
CA SER A 198 10.99 -9.39 13.33
C SER A 198 12.29 -9.61 12.57
N TRP A 199 13.06 -10.64 12.90
CA TRP A 199 14.33 -10.97 12.27
C TRP A 199 14.37 -12.44 11.85
N ASP A 200 15.07 -12.74 10.74
CA ASP A 200 15.25 -14.11 10.26
C ASP A 200 16.63 -14.62 10.71
N PRO A 201 16.71 -15.65 11.60
CA PRO A 201 17.99 -16.21 12.03
C PRO A 201 18.74 -16.99 10.94
N GLY A 202 18.03 -17.47 9.91
CA GLY A 202 18.60 -18.23 8.80
C GLY A 202 19.21 -17.35 7.71
N LEU A 203 18.57 -16.22 7.39
CA LEU A 203 19.15 -15.20 6.50
C LEU A 203 20.34 -14.44 7.13
N GLN A 204 20.64 -14.67 8.41
CA GLN A 204 21.71 -14.03 9.17
C GLN A 204 22.47 -15.03 10.06
N SER A 205 22.74 -16.24 9.56
CA SER A 205 23.45 -17.32 10.28
C SER A 205 24.75 -16.87 10.97
N ASP A 206 25.47 -15.97 10.31
CA ASP A 206 26.82 -15.56 10.68
C ASP A 206 26.81 -14.37 11.65
N ASN A 207 25.68 -13.64 11.75
CA ASN A 207 25.53 -12.51 12.65
C ASN A 207 25.26 -13.02 14.09
N PRO A 208 26.13 -12.73 15.09
CA PRO A 208 25.92 -13.17 16.46
C PRO A 208 24.68 -12.52 17.11
N VAL A 209 24.30 -11.30 16.70
CA VAL A 209 23.22 -10.52 17.32
C VAL A 209 21.85 -11.18 17.11
N THR A 210 21.63 -11.86 15.98
CA THR A 210 20.35 -12.48 15.63
C THR A 210 20.13 -13.87 16.22
N LYS A 211 21.09 -14.43 16.97
CA LYS A 211 21.07 -15.82 17.46
C LYS A 211 20.12 -16.06 18.64
N SER A 212 19.95 -15.08 19.52
CA SER A 212 18.92 -15.10 20.58
C SER A 212 18.33 -13.71 20.80
N ILE A 213 17.24 -13.64 21.57
CA ILE A 213 16.65 -12.38 22.02
C ILE A 213 17.60 -11.62 22.97
N ASP A 214 18.39 -12.34 23.77
CA ASP A 214 19.34 -11.79 24.74
C ASP A 214 20.50 -11.09 24.03
N SER A 215 21.12 -11.72 23.04
CA SER A 215 22.18 -11.08 22.25
C SER A 215 21.69 -9.84 21.49
N PHE A 216 20.41 -9.81 21.08
CA PHE A 216 19.77 -8.63 20.52
C PHE A 216 19.57 -7.53 21.59
N ALA A 217 19.12 -7.89 22.79
CA ALA A 217 18.93 -6.96 23.90
C ALA A 217 20.26 -6.39 24.45
N GLU A 218 21.32 -7.19 24.52
CA GLU A 218 22.68 -6.76 24.87
C GLU A 218 23.22 -5.75 23.84
N TYR A 219 23.08 -6.07 22.55
CA TYR A 219 23.47 -5.18 21.45
C TYR A 219 22.71 -3.84 21.47
N LEU A 220 21.38 -3.87 21.66
CA LEU A 220 20.61 -2.63 21.83
C LEU A 220 21.01 -1.88 23.10
N SER A 221 21.30 -2.58 24.21
CA SER A 221 21.76 -1.95 25.45
C SER A 221 23.07 -1.19 25.27
N SER A 222 24.01 -1.75 24.49
CA SER A 222 25.25 -1.10 24.09
C SER A 222 25.00 0.19 23.30
N LEU A 223 24.20 0.13 22.23
CA LEU A 223 23.88 1.29 21.37
C LEU A 223 23.09 2.39 22.08
N LEU A 224 22.24 2.01 23.04
CA LEU A 224 21.39 2.92 23.80
C LEU A 224 22.10 3.54 25.01
N GLN A 225 23.12 2.86 25.55
CA GLN A 225 23.71 3.10 26.88
C GLN A 225 22.66 3.03 28.01
N VAL A 226 21.64 2.20 27.81
CA VAL A 226 20.51 1.96 28.71
C VAL A 226 20.16 0.48 28.63
N LYS A 227 19.99 -0.19 29.78
CA LYS A 227 19.63 -1.60 29.85
C LYS A 227 18.27 -1.85 29.18
N VAL A 228 18.26 -2.74 28.18
CA VAL A 228 17.08 -3.33 27.56
C VAL A 228 16.86 -4.72 28.15
N ILE A 229 15.65 -5.06 28.59
CA ILE A 229 15.32 -6.42 29.03
C ILE A 229 14.72 -7.24 27.89
N PRO A 230 15.25 -8.43 27.56
CA PRO A 230 14.58 -9.39 26.69
C PRO A 230 13.38 -10.04 27.41
N ILE A 231 12.29 -10.27 26.67
CA ILE A 231 11.11 -11.03 27.13
C ILE A 231 10.83 -12.14 26.13
N ASP A 232 11.33 -13.34 26.41
CA ASP A 232 11.07 -14.55 25.60
C ASP A 232 9.71 -15.18 25.95
N ALA A 233 8.64 -14.45 25.64
CA ALA A 233 7.26 -14.87 25.83
C ALA A 233 6.37 -14.39 24.68
N ALA A 234 5.13 -14.89 24.64
CA ALA A 234 4.12 -14.35 23.72
C ALA A 234 3.91 -12.84 23.99
N PRO A 235 4.05 -11.95 23.00
CA PRO A 235 4.07 -10.50 23.24
C PRO A 235 2.81 -9.98 23.93
N GLY A 236 2.98 -9.35 25.09
CA GLY A 236 1.93 -8.67 25.85
C GLY A 236 2.30 -8.44 27.32
N LEU A 237 1.80 -7.38 27.93
CA LEU A 237 2.23 -6.93 29.26
C LEU A 237 1.50 -7.59 30.44
N THR A 238 0.65 -8.58 30.19
CA THR A 238 -0.12 -9.30 31.23
C THR A 238 0.75 -10.00 32.28
N THR A 239 2.05 -10.17 32.00
CA THR A 239 3.02 -10.86 32.85
C THR A 239 4.01 -9.91 33.54
N PHE A 240 4.05 -8.63 33.16
CA PHE A 240 5.11 -7.68 33.57
C PHE A 240 4.55 -6.64 34.53
N LYS A 241 4.96 -6.69 35.81
CA LYS A 241 4.36 -5.85 36.87
C LYS A 241 4.73 -4.37 36.75
N GLN A 242 3.99 -3.50 37.44
CA GLN A 242 4.31 -2.07 37.46
C GLN A 242 5.65 -1.80 38.16
N GLU A 243 5.99 -2.57 39.20
CA GLU A 243 7.27 -2.48 39.92
C GLU A 243 8.48 -2.74 39.01
N GLU A 244 8.39 -3.70 38.07
CA GLU A 244 9.49 -4.09 37.18
C GLU A 244 9.84 -2.99 36.17
N TRP A 245 8.83 -2.22 35.74
CA TRP A 245 8.99 -1.03 34.90
C TRP A 245 9.71 0.14 35.59
N VAL A 246 9.68 0.21 36.93
CA VAL A 246 10.41 1.25 37.70
C VAL A 246 11.91 1.02 37.59
N GLN A 247 12.34 -0.25 37.59
CA GLN A 247 13.74 -0.63 37.42
C GLN A 247 14.19 -0.63 35.95
N ASN A 248 13.32 -1.04 35.01
CA ASN A 248 13.71 -1.27 33.61
C ASN A 248 12.69 -0.63 32.67
N ARG A 249 13.07 0.47 32.01
CA ARG A 249 12.16 1.29 31.19
C ARG A 249 12.07 0.89 29.72
N ILE A 250 12.91 -0.05 29.28
CA ILE A 250 12.96 -0.53 27.90
C ILE A 250 12.94 -2.06 27.91
N ILE A 251 11.96 -2.64 27.24
CA ILE A 251 11.83 -4.09 27.04
C ILE A 251 11.88 -4.42 25.54
N LEU A 252 12.34 -5.61 25.20
CA LEU A 252 12.35 -6.19 23.86
C LEU A 252 11.51 -7.46 23.87
N PHE A 253 10.44 -7.51 23.08
CA PHE A 253 9.64 -8.73 22.92
C PHE A 253 10.29 -9.75 21.97
N GLY A 254 9.97 -11.03 22.17
CA GLY A 254 10.39 -12.12 21.31
C GLY A 254 10.03 -11.94 19.82
N ASN A 255 10.87 -12.54 18.98
CA ASN A 255 10.86 -12.41 17.53
C ASN A 255 9.48 -12.69 16.90
N LEU A 256 8.89 -11.69 16.23
CA LEU A 256 7.56 -11.83 15.64
C LEU A 256 7.43 -12.90 14.55
N LEU A 257 8.53 -13.33 13.90
CA LEU A 257 8.46 -14.43 12.92
C LEU A 257 8.02 -15.77 13.53
N ASN A 258 8.20 -15.95 14.84
CA ASN A 258 7.75 -17.14 15.56
C ASN A 258 6.21 -17.22 15.63
N PHE A 259 5.49 -16.12 15.40
CA PHE A 259 4.05 -16.01 15.56
C PHE A 259 3.35 -15.95 14.20
N ARG A 260 2.77 -17.07 13.75
CA ARG A 260 1.96 -17.14 12.50
C ARG A 260 0.86 -16.07 12.42
N GLY A 261 0.37 -15.60 13.57
CA GLY A 261 -0.60 -14.51 13.68
C GLY A 261 -0.12 -13.14 13.17
N GLU A 262 1.20 -12.90 13.06
CA GLU A 262 1.77 -11.64 12.54
C GLU A 262 1.39 -11.44 11.08
N VAL A 263 1.75 -12.41 10.22
CA VAL A 263 1.48 -12.39 8.77
C VAL A 263 -0.02 -12.54 8.48
N ALA A 264 -0.76 -13.21 9.37
CA ALA A 264 -2.22 -13.35 9.27
C ALA A 264 -3.01 -12.12 9.79
N ASN A 265 -2.34 -11.06 10.27
CA ASN A 265 -2.97 -9.89 10.90
C ASN A 265 -3.98 -10.25 12.00
N CYS A 266 -3.61 -11.19 12.87
CA CYS A 266 -4.51 -11.79 13.85
C CYS A 266 -4.95 -10.78 14.93
N ASN A 267 -6.26 -10.73 15.20
CA ASN A 267 -6.87 -9.87 16.23
C ASN A 267 -6.27 -10.13 17.61
N ASP A 268 -6.10 -11.39 18.00
CA ASP A 268 -5.61 -11.76 19.33
C ASP A 268 -4.13 -11.39 19.53
N LEU A 269 -3.29 -11.58 18.51
CA LEU A 269 -1.89 -11.15 18.58
C LEU A 269 -1.80 -9.61 18.64
N SER A 270 -2.61 -8.92 17.84
CA SER A 270 -2.70 -7.45 17.83
C SER A 270 -3.13 -6.88 19.19
N ARG A 271 -4.13 -7.50 19.81
CA ARG A 271 -4.64 -7.16 21.14
C ARG A 271 -3.62 -7.44 22.24
N LYS A 272 -2.93 -8.57 22.17
CA LYS A 272 -1.87 -8.93 23.13
C LYS A 272 -0.67 -7.98 23.01
N LEU A 273 -0.23 -7.65 21.80
CA LEU A 273 0.79 -6.63 21.53
C LEU A 273 0.45 -5.25 22.11
N ALA A 274 -0.81 -4.82 21.98
CA ALA A 274 -1.30 -3.57 22.56
C ALA A 274 -1.67 -3.66 24.06
N SER A 275 -1.61 -4.84 24.68
CA SER A 275 -2.15 -5.06 26.03
C SER A 275 -1.37 -4.24 27.06
N GLY A 276 -2.01 -3.21 27.61
CA GLY A 276 -1.41 -2.27 28.57
C GLY A 276 -0.70 -1.07 27.93
N ALA A 277 -0.77 -0.89 26.60
CA ALA A 277 -0.15 0.21 25.87
C ALA A 277 -1.18 1.16 25.24
N THR A 278 -1.08 2.44 25.57
CA THR A 278 -1.96 3.52 25.10
C THR A 278 -1.51 4.11 23.77
N VAL A 279 -0.19 4.15 23.55
CA VAL A 279 0.46 4.71 22.36
C VAL A 279 1.17 3.61 21.58
N PHE A 280 0.92 3.58 20.28
CA PHE A 280 1.71 2.82 19.31
C PHE A 280 2.58 3.76 18.48
N VAL A 281 3.82 3.36 18.21
CA VAL A 281 4.74 4.03 17.29
C VAL A 281 5.18 3.02 16.23
N ASN A 282 4.89 3.30 14.97
CA ASN A 282 5.42 2.55 13.84
C ASN A 282 6.67 3.27 13.33
N ASP A 283 7.83 2.63 13.46
CA ASP A 283 9.09 3.05 12.87
C ASP A 283 9.63 1.96 11.90
N SER A 284 8.71 1.14 11.36
CA SER A 284 9.00 0.02 10.44
C SER A 284 8.52 0.33 9.01
N PHE A 285 8.92 1.50 8.48
CA PHE A 285 8.41 2.01 7.21
C PHE A 285 8.47 0.97 6.08
N SER A 286 9.60 0.23 6.00
CA SER A 286 9.86 -0.90 5.09
C SER A 286 8.75 -1.97 5.02
N LEU A 287 7.94 -2.12 6.07
CA LEU A 287 6.85 -3.10 6.19
C LEU A 287 5.47 -2.51 5.83
N SER A 288 5.36 -1.21 5.57
CA SER A 288 4.06 -0.52 5.38
C SER A 288 3.22 -1.02 4.19
N HIS A 289 3.85 -1.69 3.22
CA HIS A 289 3.16 -2.34 2.10
C HIS A 289 2.48 -3.67 2.49
N LYS A 290 2.65 -4.15 3.73
CA LYS A 290 2.06 -5.38 4.27
C LYS A 290 1.00 -5.05 5.32
N THR A 291 -0.02 -5.89 5.40
CA THR A 291 -1.00 -5.89 6.49
C THR A 291 -0.56 -6.90 7.54
N LEU A 292 0.04 -6.44 8.65
CA LEU A 292 0.56 -7.29 9.73
C LEU A 292 -0.08 -6.94 11.07
N ALA A 293 -0.12 -7.90 12.00
CA ALA A 293 -0.65 -7.65 13.33
C ALA A 293 0.10 -6.52 14.05
N SER A 294 1.43 -6.46 13.93
CA SER A 294 2.27 -5.46 14.59
C SER A 294 2.38 -4.10 13.88
N THR A 295 1.84 -3.95 12.67
CA THR A 295 1.90 -2.67 11.90
C THR A 295 0.52 -2.09 11.57
N VAL A 296 -0.50 -2.94 11.44
CA VAL A 296 -1.87 -2.55 11.12
C VAL A 296 -2.82 -2.98 12.23
N GLY A 297 -2.86 -4.27 12.57
CA GLY A 297 -3.83 -4.81 13.52
C GLY A 297 -3.76 -4.18 14.93
N ILE A 298 -2.55 -3.94 15.43
CA ILE A 298 -2.29 -3.31 16.74
C ILE A 298 -2.93 -1.91 16.86
N THR A 299 -3.05 -1.19 15.75
CA THR A 299 -3.65 0.15 15.74
C THR A 299 -5.14 0.14 16.11
N CYS A 300 -5.83 -1.00 15.96
CA CYS A 300 -7.21 -1.14 16.42
C CYS A 300 -7.35 -1.18 17.95
N PHE A 301 -6.23 -1.21 18.71
CA PHE A 301 -6.21 -1.40 20.16
C PHE A 301 -5.46 -0.30 20.93
N CYS A 302 -4.57 0.44 20.29
CA CYS A 302 -3.92 1.62 20.89
C CYS A 302 -4.70 2.91 20.56
N CYS A 303 -4.92 3.75 21.57
CA CYS A 303 -5.62 5.03 21.47
C CYS A 303 -4.91 5.99 20.50
N VAL A 304 -3.58 6.06 20.56
CA VAL A 304 -2.73 6.88 19.71
C VAL A 304 -1.89 5.98 18.79
N SER A 305 -1.64 6.39 17.56
CA SER A 305 -0.75 5.67 16.63
C SER A 305 0.06 6.68 15.82
N LEU A 306 1.39 6.64 15.96
CA LEU A 306 2.32 7.66 15.46
C LEU A 306 3.35 7.04 14.50
N ALA A 307 3.88 7.86 13.60
CA ALA A 307 5.15 7.59 12.93
C ALA A 307 6.34 7.89 13.85
N GLY A 308 7.34 6.99 13.87
CA GLY A 308 8.66 7.28 14.42
C GLY A 308 9.50 8.18 13.51
N PHE A 309 10.71 8.56 13.93
CA PHE A 309 11.52 9.53 13.18
C PHE A 309 12.13 8.98 11.88
N HIS A 310 12.31 7.66 11.75
CA HIS A 310 12.69 7.06 10.47
C HIS A 310 11.47 6.99 9.54
N PHE A 311 10.30 6.61 10.06
CA PHE A 311 9.05 6.56 9.29
C PHE A 311 8.61 7.94 8.77
N GLU A 312 8.69 8.98 9.60
CA GLU A 312 8.38 10.36 9.23
C GLU A 312 9.25 10.84 8.04
N GLU A 313 10.55 10.57 8.10
CA GLU A 313 11.48 10.89 7.01
C GLU A 313 11.13 10.11 5.74
N GLU A 314 11.08 8.78 5.81
CA GLU A 314 10.83 7.94 4.64
C GLU A 314 9.48 8.26 3.97
N LEU A 315 8.44 8.58 4.75
CA LEU A 315 7.15 9.04 4.25
C LEU A 315 7.28 10.38 3.52
N THR A 316 7.99 11.35 4.11
CA THR A 316 8.26 12.65 3.48
C THR A 316 9.00 12.49 2.16
N GLN A 317 10.02 11.64 2.14
CA GLN A 317 10.81 11.33 0.95
C GLN A 317 9.98 10.54 -0.10
N LEU A 318 9.00 9.74 0.31
CA LEU A 318 8.15 8.95 -0.59
C LEU A 318 7.18 9.88 -1.34
N ILE A 319 6.58 10.83 -0.63
CA ILE A 319 5.69 11.86 -1.19
C ILE A 319 6.43 12.71 -2.24
N LYS A 320 7.72 13.00 -2.02
CA LYS A 320 8.56 13.69 -3.03
C LYS A 320 8.66 12.92 -4.35
N ILE A 321 8.50 11.60 -4.41
CA ILE A 321 8.57 10.87 -5.70
C ILE A 321 7.44 11.35 -6.63
N THR A 322 6.23 11.51 -6.11
CA THR A 322 5.06 12.05 -6.84
C THR A 322 5.03 13.56 -6.97
N ASP A 323 5.86 14.30 -6.22
CA ASP A 323 5.99 15.76 -6.38
C ASP A 323 6.50 16.13 -7.78
N THR A 324 5.89 17.14 -8.39
CA THR A 324 6.26 17.64 -9.72
C THR A 324 6.63 19.12 -9.73
N MET A 325 6.88 19.73 -8.57
CA MET A 325 7.37 21.11 -8.42
C MET A 325 8.79 21.30 -9.00
N ARG A 326 9.63 20.26 -9.02
CA ARG A 326 10.93 20.26 -9.73
C ARG A 326 10.81 19.56 -11.08
N ARG A 327 10.86 20.34 -12.16
CA ARG A 327 10.92 19.90 -13.57
C ARG A 327 12.11 20.55 -14.30
N PRO A 328 12.63 19.94 -15.40
CA PRO A 328 12.22 18.65 -15.97
C PRO A 328 12.52 17.46 -15.05
N TYR A 329 11.66 16.45 -15.07
CA TYR A 329 11.77 15.24 -14.24
C TYR A 329 11.95 13.98 -15.09
N ILE A 330 13.08 13.26 -14.95
CA ILE A 330 13.32 11.97 -15.63
C ILE A 330 13.25 10.79 -14.63
N ALA A 331 12.69 9.67 -15.08
CA ALA A 331 12.78 8.39 -14.37
C ALA A 331 13.65 7.38 -15.14
N ILE A 332 14.70 6.88 -14.48
CA ILE A 332 15.57 5.79 -14.94
C ILE A 332 15.09 4.50 -14.27
N ILE A 333 14.74 3.48 -15.06
CA ILE A 333 13.84 2.40 -14.64
C ILE A 333 14.40 1.03 -15.02
N GLY A 334 14.71 0.19 -14.03
CA GLY A 334 15.55 -1.01 -14.19
C GLY A 334 15.02 -2.35 -13.64
N GLY A 335 15.86 -3.38 -13.80
CA GLY A 335 15.61 -4.78 -13.44
C GLY A 335 14.66 -5.52 -14.39
N SER A 336 13.79 -6.37 -13.82
CA SER A 336 12.87 -7.29 -14.53
C SER A 336 11.42 -7.18 -14.04
N ASN A 337 10.53 -8.07 -14.48
CA ASN A 337 9.11 -8.17 -14.07
C ASN A 337 8.27 -6.96 -14.51
N PHE A 338 8.33 -6.62 -15.80
CA PHE A 338 7.60 -5.53 -16.44
C PHE A 338 6.09 -5.63 -16.19
N LEU A 339 5.48 -6.80 -16.38
CA LEU A 339 4.03 -6.98 -16.18
C LEU A 339 3.57 -6.61 -14.75
N ARG A 340 4.39 -6.93 -13.74
CA ARG A 340 4.10 -6.59 -12.32
C ARG A 340 4.36 -5.12 -11.98
N LYS A 341 5.12 -4.41 -12.82
CA LYS A 341 5.44 -2.98 -12.69
C LYS A 341 4.52 -2.07 -13.52
N ALA A 342 3.89 -2.58 -14.57
CA ALA A 342 3.15 -1.81 -15.57
C ALA A 342 2.22 -0.69 -15.04
N PRO A 343 1.42 -0.84 -13.96
CA PRO A 343 0.60 0.26 -13.47
C PRO A 343 1.45 1.41 -12.86
N ALA A 344 2.57 1.09 -12.22
CA ALA A 344 3.54 2.09 -11.77
C ALA A 344 4.32 2.72 -12.93
N LEU A 345 4.60 1.95 -13.98
CA LEU A 345 5.22 2.49 -15.20
C LEU A 345 4.28 3.48 -15.92
N ARG A 346 2.97 3.20 -15.97
CA ARG A 346 1.95 4.16 -16.44
C ARG A 346 1.89 5.43 -15.58
N MET A 347 1.99 5.31 -14.26
CA MET A 347 2.07 6.47 -13.36
C MET A 347 3.33 7.31 -13.60
N LEU A 348 4.51 6.68 -13.73
CA LEU A 348 5.73 7.41 -14.10
C LEU A 348 5.61 8.06 -15.49
N ALA A 349 4.98 7.38 -16.46
CA ALA A 349 4.71 7.92 -17.80
C ALA A 349 3.70 9.09 -17.81
N SER A 350 2.90 9.28 -16.76
CA SER A 350 2.02 10.46 -16.62
C SER A 350 2.67 11.60 -15.80
N LEU A 351 3.60 11.28 -14.89
CA LEU A 351 4.27 12.25 -14.03
C LEU A 351 5.51 12.89 -14.68
N CYS A 352 6.42 12.08 -15.23
CA CYS A 352 7.74 12.50 -15.69
C CYS A 352 7.69 13.26 -17.02
N ASP A 353 8.76 13.99 -17.32
CA ASP A 353 9.01 14.65 -18.61
C ASP A 353 9.89 13.78 -19.54
N ALA A 354 10.47 12.70 -19.02
CA ALA A 354 11.16 11.66 -19.80
C ALA A 354 11.23 10.32 -19.04
N LEU A 355 11.37 9.21 -19.76
CA LEU A 355 11.64 7.89 -19.20
C LEU A 355 12.92 7.30 -19.82
N PHE A 356 13.74 6.63 -19.02
CA PHE A 356 14.90 5.86 -19.48
C PHE A 356 14.81 4.44 -18.94
N PHE A 357 14.63 3.44 -19.80
CA PHE A 357 14.59 2.04 -19.37
C PHE A 357 15.98 1.41 -19.44
N VAL A 358 16.34 0.62 -18.43
CA VAL A 358 17.60 -0.13 -18.32
C VAL A 358 17.32 -1.57 -17.87
N GLY A 359 18.33 -2.45 -17.91
CA GLY A 359 18.16 -3.87 -17.64
C GLY A 359 17.09 -4.54 -18.51
N LYS A 360 16.53 -5.66 -18.06
CA LYS A 360 15.50 -6.42 -18.80
C LYS A 360 14.19 -5.67 -19.09
N LEU A 361 13.90 -4.55 -18.41
CA LEU A 361 12.75 -3.71 -18.76
C LEU A 361 12.94 -2.99 -20.10
N SER A 362 14.18 -2.60 -20.45
CA SER A 362 14.48 -1.95 -21.73
C SER A 362 14.11 -2.83 -22.93
N PHE A 363 14.39 -4.13 -22.84
CA PHE A 363 14.04 -5.12 -23.86
C PHE A 363 12.53 -5.20 -24.17
N GLN A 364 11.64 -4.98 -23.19
CA GLN A 364 10.19 -4.97 -23.45
C GLN A 364 9.77 -3.75 -24.28
N ILE A 365 10.37 -2.60 -23.97
CA ILE A 365 10.15 -1.33 -24.68
C ILE A 365 10.73 -1.41 -26.09
N MET A 366 11.97 -1.88 -26.25
CA MET A 366 12.61 -2.08 -27.56
C MET A 366 11.79 -2.99 -28.47
N ASN A 367 11.37 -4.17 -27.98
CA ASN A 367 10.49 -5.08 -28.70
C ASN A 367 9.16 -4.41 -29.09
N SER A 368 8.59 -3.59 -28.21
CA SER A 368 7.33 -2.85 -28.47
C SER A 368 7.51 -1.63 -29.39
N HIS A 369 8.75 -1.19 -29.62
CA HIS A 369 9.14 -0.28 -30.71
C HIS A 369 9.44 -1.01 -32.03
N GLY A 370 9.32 -2.34 -32.07
CA GLY A 370 9.62 -3.16 -33.26
C GLY A 370 11.10 -3.50 -33.46
N ILE A 371 11.96 -3.23 -32.46
CA ILE A 371 13.37 -3.60 -32.48
C ILE A 371 13.49 -5.11 -32.20
N PRO A 372 14.23 -5.90 -32.99
CA PRO A 372 14.47 -7.31 -32.71
C PRO A 372 15.20 -7.50 -31.37
N VAL A 373 14.64 -8.36 -30.51
CA VAL A 373 15.20 -8.72 -29.20
C VAL A 373 15.06 -10.24 -29.01
N PRO A 374 16.07 -10.96 -28.45
CA PRO A 374 15.97 -12.40 -28.23
C PRO A 374 14.79 -12.79 -27.33
N SER A 375 14.00 -13.77 -27.76
CA SER A 375 12.70 -14.09 -27.15
C SER A 375 12.75 -14.57 -25.70
N GLN A 376 13.91 -15.07 -25.22
CA GLN A 376 14.10 -15.45 -23.82
C GLN A 376 14.09 -14.26 -22.86
N PHE A 377 14.29 -13.03 -23.36
CA PHE A 377 14.21 -11.82 -22.56
C PHE A 377 12.83 -11.15 -22.60
N ILE A 378 11.87 -11.65 -23.40
CA ILE A 378 10.57 -11.00 -23.59
C ILE A 378 9.48 -11.61 -22.72
N GLU A 379 8.93 -10.80 -21.81
CA GLU A 379 7.71 -11.10 -21.07
C GLU A 379 6.51 -11.04 -22.02
N ARG A 380 6.16 -12.16 -22.67
CA ARG A 380 5.08 -12.22 -23.69
C ARG A 380 3.78 -11.55 -23.25
N ASN A 381 3.41 -11.70 -21.98
CA ASN A 381 2.18 -11.13 -21.41
C ASN A 381 2.28 -9.62 -21.09
N ALA A 382 3.48 -9.02 -21.20
CA ALA A 382 3.73 -7.60 -20.92
C ALA A 382 3.69 -6.70 -22.18
N VAL A 383 3.66 -7.26 -23.39
CA VAL A 383 3.76 -6.50 -24.65
C VAL A 383 2.64 -5.45 -24.78
N MET A 384 1.39 -5.81 -24.44
CA MET A 384 0.27 -4.88 -24.44
C MET A 384 0.41 -3.75 -23.42
N GLU A 385 1.03 -4.02 -22.27
CA GLU A 385 1.29 -3.01 -21.23
C GLU A 385 2.41 -2.06 -21.67
N ALA A 386 3.46 -2.59 -22.33
CA ALA A 386 4.56 -1.79 -22.87
C ALA A 386 4.10 -0.88 -24.02
N LEU A 387 3.23 -1.36 -24.91
CA LEU A 387 2.60 -0.55 -25.96
C LEU A 387 1.75 0.59 -25.38
N GLN A 388 0.99 0.35 -24.30
CA GLN A 388 0.26 1.42 -23.61
C GLN A 388 1.19 2.49 -23.03
N ILE A 389 2.33 2.11 -22.45
CA ILE A 389 3.31 3.05 -21.88
C ILE A 389 3.94 3.90 -22.98
N ILE A 390 4.26 3.30 -24.13
CA ILE A 390 4.74 4.01 -25.33
C ILE A 390 3.65 4.97 -25.85
N GLN A 391 2.38 4.57 -25.83
CA GLN A 391 1.28 5.44 -26.26
C GLN A 391 1.11 6.64 -25.33
N VAL A 392 1.05 6.44 -24.01
CA VAL A 392 1.00 7.55 -23.02
C VAL A 392 2.17 8.52 -23.18
N ALA A 393 3.37 8.00 -23.48
CA ALA A 393 4.53 8.85 -23.74
C ALA A 393 4.39 9.68 -25.03
N ARG A 394 3.88 9.08 -26.12
CA ARG A 394 3.57 9.79 -27.38
C ARG A 394 2.50 10.85 -27.18
N ASP A 395 1.40 10.52 -26.51
CA ASP A 395 0.27 11.41 -26.25
C ASP A 395 0.68 12.64 -25.41
N ARG A 396 1.68 12.47 -24.52
CA ARG A 396 2.29 13.54 -23.73
C ARG A 396 3.53 14.18 -24.39
N ASN A 397 3.94 13.71 -25.56
CA ASN A 397 5.17 14.12 -26.27
C ASN A 397 6.45 14.07 -25.39
N ILE A 398 6.58 13.05 -24.54
CA ILE A 398 7.80 12.82 -23.73
C ILE A 398 8.70 11.75 -24.36
N PRO A 399 10.03 11.92 -24.36
CA PRO A 399 10.94 10.92 -24.89
C PRO A 399 11.01 9.67 -23.99
N ILE A 400 11.04 8.51 -24.64
CA ILE A 400 11.46 7.23 -24.05
C ILE A 400 12.86 6.92 -24.57
N TYR A 401 13.78 6.67 -23.65
CA TYR A 401 15.14 6.21 -23.91
C TYR A 401 15.31 4.74 -23.47
N TYR A 402 16.24 4.06 -24.12
CA TYR A 402 16.70 2.70 -23.81
C TYR A 402 18.18 2.58 -24.24
N PRO A 403 18.93 1.54 -23.81
CA PRO A 403 20.34 1.42 -24.14
C PRO A 403 20.53 1.27 -25.65
N THR A 404 21.58 1.89 -26.19
CA THR A 404 21.99 1.68 -27.58
C THR A 404 23.10 0.63 -27.72
N ASP A 405 23.79 0.35 -26.63
CA ASP A 405 24.82 -0.66 -26.47
C ASP A 405 24.80 -1.23 -25.04
N ILE A 406 25.30 -2.45 -24.90
CA ILE A 406 25.30 -3.23 -23.67
C ILE A 406 26.60 -4.02 -23.54
N TRP A 407 27.08 -4.15 -22.32
CA TRP A 407 28.12 -5.14 -22.01
C TRP A 407 27.50 -6.53 -22.01
N CYS A 408 28.19 -7.49 -22.63
CA CYS A 408 27.84 -8.89 -22.62
C CYS A 408 29.06 -9.75 -22.27
N LEU A 409 28.84 -10.82 -21.52
CA LEU A 409 29.78 -11.93 -21.35
C LEU A 409 29.61 -12.94 -22.48
N ASN A 410 30.68 -13.62 -22.85
CA ASN A 410 30.61 -14.83 -23.69
C ASN A 410 29.97 -15.98 -22.88
N ASN A 411 29.10 -16.76 -23.51
CA ASN A 411 28.47 -17.92 -22.87
C ASN A 411 29.43 -19.10 -22.70
N ASP A 412 30.45 -19.19 -23.57
CA ASP A 412 31.44 -20.28 -23.57
C ASP A 412 32.68 -19.93 -22.71
N ASP A 413 32.81 -18.68 -22.27
CA ASP A 413 33.91 -18.17 -21.43
C ASP A 413 33.44 -16.98 -20.58
N SER A 414 33.40 -17.16 -19.25
CA SER A 414 32.97 -16.15 -18.28
C SER A 414 33.96 -15.01 -18.03
N GLU A 415 35.17 -15.04 -18.60
CA GLU A 415 36.14 -13.93 -18.49
C GLU A 415 36.06 -12.96 -19.68
N THR A 416 35.64 -13.42 -20.87
CA THR A 416 35.54 -12.57 -22.06
C THR A 416 34.31 -11.65 -22.05
N LEU A 417 34.56 -10.34 -21.94
CA LEU A 417 33.57 -9.27 -22.07
C LEU A 417 33.61 -8.61 -23.47
N ARG A 418 32.45 -8.20 -23.97
CA ARG A 418 32.32 -7.41 -25.20
C ARG A 418 31.21 -6.38 -25.10
N VAL A 419 31.42 -5.19 -25.68
CA VAL A 419 30.35 -4.24 -25.98
C VAL A 419 29.63 -4.67 -27.26
N ILE A 420 28.33 -4.88 -27.18
CA ILE A 420 27.47 -5.24 -28.32
C ILE A 420 26.39 -4.16 -28.47
N ASN A 421 26.06 -3.80 -29.71
CA ASN A 421 24.93 -2.90 -29.97
C ASN A 421 23.63 -3.57 -29.47
N SER A 422 22.77 -2.79 -28.80
CA SER A 422 21.47 -3.20 -28.28
C SER A 422 20.55 -3.88 -29.31
N THR A 423 20.67 -3.52 -30.59
CA THR A 423 19.90 -4.09 -31.71
C THR A 423 20.63 -5.24 -32.42
N GLY A 424 21.79 -5.66 -31.89
CA GLY A 424 22.64 -6.70 -32.45
C GLY A 424 22.24 -8.11 -32.02
N GLN A 425 22.80 -9.12 -32.70
CA GLN A 425 22.52 -10.52 -32.41
C GLN A 425 23.32 -11.01 -31.20
N LEU A 426 22.62 -11.36 -30.12
CA LEU A 426 23.19 -11.87 -28.86
C LEU A 426 23.37 -13.40 -28.86
N ALA A 427 23.72 -13.99 -30.01
CA ALA A 427 23.94 -15.43 -30.11
C ALA A 427 25.31 -15.81 -29.51
N GLY A 428 25.31 -16.59 -28.43
CA GLY A 428 26.51 -16.90 -27.67
C GLY A 428 26.93 -15.83 -26.64
N TRP A 429 26.11 -14.79 -26.42
CA TRP A 429 26.44 -13.68 -25.52
C TRP A 429 25.30 -13.37 -24.54
N THR A 430 25.63 -13.23 -23.26
CA THR A 430 24.68 -12.88 -22.20
C THR A 430 24.87 -11.43 -21.77
N PRO A 431 23.86 -10.54 -21.91
CA PRO A 431 23.91 -9.18 -21.39
C PRO A 431 24.19 -9.14 -19.89
N VAL A 432 25.00 -8.16 -19.44
CA VAL A 432 25.30 -7.95 -18.01
C VAL A 432 24.95 -6.54 -17.53
N ASP A 433 25.29 -5.49 -18.28
CA ASP A 433 25.13 -4.08 -17.84
C ASP A 433 25.02 -3.12 -19.04
N ILE A 434 24.72 -1.84 -18.81
CA ILE A 434 24.62 -0.81 -19.86
C ILE A 434 26.00 -0.42 -20.44
N GLY A 435 26.07 -0.22 -21.76
CA GLY A 435 27.31 0.04 -22.49
C GLY A 435 27.81 1.49 -22.45
N PRO A 436 29.07 1.72 -22.86
CA PRO A 436 29.70 3.04 -22.80
C PRO A 436 29.01 4.11 -23.65
N SER A 437 28.52 3.79 -24.84
CA SER A 437 27.85 4.77 -25.73
C SER A 437 26.48 5.20 -25.18
N THR A 438 25.85 4.32 -24.40
CA THR A 438 24.63 4.60 -23.65
C THR A 438 24.92 5.55 -22.48
N LEU A 439 26.01 5.31 -21.75
CA LEU A 439 26.44 6.16 -20.63
C LEU A 439 26.91 7.55 -21.10
N GLU A 440 27.59 7.64 -22.23
CA GLU A 440 27.91 8.91 -22.91
C GLU A 440 26.64 9.70 -23.21
N LYS A 441 25.63 9.07 -23.83
CA LYS A 441 24.31 9.71 -24.07
C LYS A 441 23.65 10.13 -22.77
N MET A 442 23.64 9.28 -21.73
CA MET A 442 23.11 9.63 -20.42
C MET A 442 23.83 10.85 -19.81
N SER A 443 25.15 10.97 -19.98
CA SER A 443 25.93 12.13 -19.50
C SER A 443 25.52 13.46 -20.16
N SER A 444 25.06 13.41 -21.43
CA SER A 444 24.54 14.58 -22.15
C SER A 444 23.09 14.91 -21.79
N VAL A 445 22.29 13.90 -21.43
CA VAL A 445 20.85 14.01 -21.17
C VAL A 445 20.57 14.40 -19.71
N ILE A 446 21.28 13.80 -18.74
CA ILE A 446 21.08 14.00 -17.29
C ILE A 446 21.09 15.49 -16.86
N PRO A 447 22.04 16.35 -17.30
CA PRO A 447 22.12 17.75 -16.86
C PRO A 447 20.91 18.64 -17.23
N LEU A 448 20.07 18.18 -18.17
CA LEU A 448 18.87 18.89 -18.62
C LEU A 448 17.72 18.82 -17.60
N TYR A 449 17.78 17.87 -16.66
CA TYR A 449 16.72 17.62 -15.67
C TYR A 449 17.06 18.27 -14.33
N LYS A 450 16.01 18.62 -13.56
CA LYS A 450 16.11 19.18 -12.20
C LYS A 450 15.57 18.23 -11.13
N LYS A 451 15.03 17.09 -11.56
CA LYS A 451 14.68 15.95 -10.73
C LYS A 451 15.00 14.64 -11.47
N ILE A 452 15.58 13.67 -10.77
CA ILE A 452 15.89 12.33 -11.30
C ILE A 452 15.42 11.27 -10.30
N LEU A 453 14.69 10.27 -10.77
CA LEU A 453 14.38 9.04 -10.03
C LEU A 453 15.12 7.87 -10.69
N TRP A 454 15.99 7.16 -9.99
CA TRP A 454 16.54 5.89 -10.45
C TRP A 454 15.97 4.73 -9.62
N ILE A 455 15.23 3.81 -10.26
CA ILE A 455 14.58 2.68 -9.60
C ILE A 455 14.94 1.32 -10.22
N GLY A 456 15.63 0.48 -9.43
CA GLY A 456 16.07 -0.86 -9.81
C GLY A 456 17.42 -0.89 -10.57
N PRO A 457 18.05 -2.07 -10.69
CA PRO A 457 19.38 -2.20 -11.27
C PRO A 457 19.43 -1.95 -12.79
N THR A 458 20.61 -1.59 -13.30
CA THR A 458 20.91 -1.59 -14.74
C THR A 458 21.17 -2.99 -15.30
N ASP A 459 21.39 -3.97 -14.43
CA ASP A 459 21.79 -5.33 -14.77
C ASP A 459 20.68 -6.20 -15.40
N TYR A 460 21.11 -7.35 -15.90
CA TYR A 460 20.28 -8.35 -16.59
C TYR A 460 20.28 -9.72 -15.88
N ASP A 461 20.45 -9.72 -14.54
CA ASP A 461 20.52 -10.84 -13.55
C ASP A 461 21.93 -11.05 -12.94
N LEU A 462 23.01 -10.74 -13.66
CA LEU A 462 24.39 -11.02 -13.22
C LEU A 462 24.96 -9.88 -12.36
N THR A 463 24.59 -9.87 -11.07
CA THR A 463 24.84 -8.76 -10.12
C THR A 463 26.31 -8.48 -9.77
N GLU A 464 27.26 -9.31 -10.21
CA GLU A 464 28.69 -9.11 -9.97
C GLU A 464 29.26 -8.01 -10.89
N PHE A 465 28.80 -7.98 -12.15
CA PHE A 465 29.15 -6.94 -13.10
C PHE A 465 28.33 -5.67 -12.85
N SER A 466 29.04 -4.58 -12.56
CA SER A 466 28.46 -3.32 -12.09
C SER A 466 29.20 -2.08 -12.62
N VAL A 467 29.84 -2.21 -13.79
CA VAL A 467 30.66 -1.14 -14.40
C VAL A 467 29.79 0.04 -14.83
N GLY A 468 28.75 -0.23 -15.64
CA GLY A 468 27.80 0.77 -16.10
C GLY A 468 26.91 1.27 -14.98
N ALA A 469 26.52 0.39 -14.05
CA ALA A 469 25.86 0.78 -12.80
C ALA A 469 26.67 1.83 -12.01
N THR A 470 27.97 1.58 -11.81
CA THR A 470 28.87 2.49 -11.06
C THR A 470 29.12 3.79 -11.82
N GLN A 471 29.27 3.74 -13.14
CA GLN A 471 29.43 4.95 -13.98
C GLN A 471 28.16 5.80 -14.00
N LEU A 472 26.97 5.19 -14.08
CA LEU A 472 25.69 5.89 -13.91
C LEU A 472 25.59 6.53 -12.51
N GLY A 473 26.03 5.82 -11.46
CA GLY A 473 26.10 6.38 -10.11
C GLY A 473 26.93 7.67 -10.05
N GLN A 474 28.11 7.69 -10.67
CA GLN A 474 28.99 8.86 -10.72
C GLN A 474 28.36 10.04 -11.52
N LEU A 475 27.60 9.77 -12.58
CA LEU A 475 26.85 10.80 -13.31
C LEU A 475 25.74 11.43 -12.45
N LEU A 476 25.02 10.61 -11.67
CA LEU A 476 23.94 11.05 -10.80
C LEU A 476 24.44 11.77 -9.54
N GLU A 477 25.57 11.34 -9.00
CA GLU A 477 26.27 12.04 -7.92
C GLU A 477 26.66 13.45 -8.35
N LYS A 478 27.31 13.61 -9.51
CA LYS A 478 27.64 14.93 -10.07
C LYS A 478 26.40 15.81 -10.24
N ALA A 479 25.31 15.26 -10.79
CA ALA A 479 24.06 16.00 -10.96
C ALA A 479 23.43 16.47 -9.63
N SER A 480 23.59 15.71 -8.55
CA SER A 480 23.10 16.08 -7.20
C SER A 480 23.81 17.33 -6.65
N SER A 481 25.11 17.49 -6.93
CA SER A 481 25.85 18.72 -6.60
C SER A 481 25.31 19.94 -7.35
N ASP A 482 24.93 19.77 -8.62
CA ASP A 482 24.41 20.81 -9.53
C ASP A 482 22.93 21.21 -9.27
N ASN A 483 22.45 21.06 -8.02
CA ASN A 483 21.08 21.34 -7.56
C ASN A 483 19.98 20.53 -8.30
N CYS A 484 20.30 19.35 -8.83
CA CYS A 484 19.28 18.36 -9.18
C CYS A 484 18.81 17.64 -7.91
N ASP A 485 17.50 17.44 -7.77
CA ASP A 485 16.94 16.49 -6.81
C ASP A 485 17.14 15.07 -7.35
N VAL A 486 17.74 14.16 -6.57
CA VAL A 486 18.09 12.81 -7.03
C VAL A 486 17.57 11.80 -6.01
N ILE A 487 16.72 10.87 -6.47
CA ILE A 487 16.09 9.84 -5.65
C ILE A 487 16.50 8.47 -6.19
N LEU A 488 17.14 7.67 -5.34
CA LEU A 488 17.63 6.32 -5.62
C LEU A 488 16.73 5.29 -4.96
N VAL A 489 16.34 4.24 -5.68
CA VAL A 489 15.38 3.25 -5.19
C VAL A 489 15.83 1.82 -5.52
N GLY A 490 16.03 1.05 -4.46
CA GLY A 490 16.56 -0.31 -4.49
C GLY A 490 18.05 -0.36 -4.13
N SER A 491 18.42 -1.40 -3.38
CA SER A 491 19.78 -1.60 -2.86
C SER A 491 20.87 -1.58 -3.93
N ALA A 492 20.59 -2.01 -5.16
CA ALA A 492 21.54 -1.94 -6.29
C ALA A 492 21.88 -0.49 -6.70
N ALA A 493 20.86 0.37 -6.85
CA ALA A 493 21.05 1.79 -7.19
C ALA A 493 21.78 2.54 -6.06
N CYS A 494 21.41 2.27 -4.81
CA CYS A 494 22.07 2.85 -3.62
C CYS A 494 23.54 2.41 -3.49
N LYS A 495 23.86 1.15 -3.79
CA LYS A 495 25.23 0.61 -3.78
C LYS A 495 26.12 1.22 -4.87
N ALA A 496 25.56 1.66 -5.99
CA ALA A 496 26.32 2.15 -7.13
C ALA A 496 27.04 3.49 -6.87
N LEU A 497 26.44 4.39 -6.07
CA LEU A 497 27.08 5.66 -5.68
C LEU A 497 28.11 5.48 -4.57
N LYS A 498 27.82 4.64 -3.56
CA LYS A 498 28.61 4.49 -2.31
C LYS A 498 30.03 3.92 -2.44
N ARG A 499 30.59 3.84 -3.66
CA ARG A 499 31.98 3.45 -3.93
C ARG A 499 32.98 4.60 -3.85
N LYS A 500 32.54 5.85 -3.62
CA LYS A 500 33.40 6.99 -3.24
C LYS A 500 32.78 7.72 -2.06
N THR A 501 33.63 8.25 -1.17
CA THR A 501 33.24 8.83 0.11
C THR A 501 33.52 10.32 0.15
N ASP A 502 32.58 11.13 -0.33
CA ASP A 502 32.54 12.57 -0.10
C ASP A 502 31.19 12.98 0.50
N SER A 503 31.20 13.80 1.55
CA SER A 503 30.02 14.09 2.37
C SER A 503 29.11 15.20 1.82
N SER A 504 29.32 15.62 0.57
CA SER A 504 28.63 16.76 -0.05
C SER A 504 27.41 16.37 -0.92
N SER A 505 27.31 15.10 -1.33
CA SER A 505 26.28 14.57 -2.23
C SER A 505 24.90 14.54 -1.55
N ARG A 506 23.90 15.23 -2.13
CA ARG A 506 22.54 15.40 -1.55
C ARG A 506 21.50 14.61 -2.33
N TYR A 507 21.63 13.29 -2.31
CA TYR A 507 20.64 12.37 -2.88
C TYR A 507 19.79 11.71 -1.78
N THR A 508 18.59 11.26 -2.18
CA THR A 508 17.63 10.52 -1.34
C THR A 508 17.71 9.03 -1.66
N GLU A 509 17.58 8.15 -0.67
CA GLU A 509 17.66 6.69 -0.86
C GLU A 509 16.44 5.95 -0.30
N PHE A 510 15.99 4.94 -1.04
CA PHE A 510 15.01 3.95 -0.60
C PHE A 510 15.59 2.54 -0.78
N LEU A 511 16.03 1.91 0.31
CA LEU A 511 16.61 0.55 0.24
C LEU A 511 15.59 -0.52 -0.20
N ASN A 512 14.31 -0.38 0.18
CA ASN A 512 13.25 -1.30 -0.21
C ASN A 512 12.44 -0.77 -1.42
N PRO A 513 12.67 -1.26 -2.64
CA PRO A 513 11.98 -0.77 -3.83
C PRO A 513 10.50 -1.18 -3.87
N THR A 514 10.10 -2.19 -3.08
CA THR A 514 8.72 -2.72 -3.06
C THR A 514 7.71 -1.66 -2.66
N ILE A 515 8.07 -0.80 -1.70
CA ILE A 515 7.22 0.30 -1.23
C ILE A 515 6.96 1.30 -2.35
N VAL A 516 8.03 1.78 -2.99
CA VAL A 516 7.92 2.74 -4.09
C VAL A 516 7.13 2.12 -5.26
N TRP A 517 7.35 0.83 -5.57
CA TRP A 517 6.57 0.13 -6.58
C TRP A 517 5.09 -0.02 -6.23
N GLU A 518 4.70 -0.24 -4.98
CA GLU A 518 3.28 -0.32 -4.59
C GLU A 518 2.65 1.08 -4.52
N PHE A 519 3.35 2.07 -4.00
CA PHE A 519 2.92 3.48 -3.96
C PHE A 519 2.67 4.04 -5.37
N LEU A 520 3.59 3.82 -6.31
CA LEU A 520 3.43 4.24 -7.71
C LEU A 520 2.30 3.50 -8.45
N LYS A 521 1.77 2.38 -7.93
CA LYS A 521 0.54 1.74 -8.45
C LYS A 521 -0.74 2.46 -7.98
N GLY A 522 -0.62 3.60 -7.31
CA GLY A 522 -1.74 4.32 -6.71
C GLY A 522 -2.35 3.62 -5.49
N ARG A 523 -1.60 2.71 -4.83
CA ARG A 523 -2.10 1.95 -3.68
C ARG A 523 -1.80 2.67 -2.38
N ILE A 524 -2.84 2.80 -1.55
CA ILE A 524 -2.70 3.16 -0.14
C ILE A 524 -1.90 2.04 0.55
N LEU A 525 -0.77 2.36 1.16
CA LEU A 525 0.04 1.37 1.86
C LEU A 525 -0.57 1.09 3.24
N PRO A 526 -0.95 -0.16 3.59
CA PRO A 526 -1.71 -0.46 4.81
C PRO A 526 -1.09 0.07 6.11
N GLY A 527 0.24 0.00 6.26
CA GLY A 527 0.94 0.50 7.44
C GLY A 527 1.10 2.03 7.51
N ILE A 528 0.86 2.76 6.41
CA ILE A 528 0.67 4.22 6.43
C ILE A 528 -0.80 4.51 6.81
N ALA A 529 -1.76 3.82 6.18
CA ALA A 529 -3.19 3.98 6.47
C ALA A 529 -3.57 3.64 7.92
N ALA A 530 -2.83 2.75 8.58
CA ALA A 530 -3.01 2.43 10.00
C ALA A 530 -2.57 3.57 10.94
N LEU A 531 -1.72 4.48 10.46
CA LEU A 531 -1.35 5.74 11.12
C LEU A 531 -2.17 6.93 10.63
N ASP A 532 -2.98 6.76 9.58
CA ASP A 532 -3.99 7.73 9.12
C ASP A 532 -5.22 7.74 10.04
N LYS A 533 -4.93 8.03 11.31
CA LYS A 533 -5.88 8.42 12.34
C LYS A 533 -5.72 9.92 12.56
N CYS A 534 -5.95 10.71 11.52
CA CYS A 534 -5.84 12.17 11.52
C CYS A 534 -6.22 12.73 12.89
N TYR A 535 -5.31 13.40 13.61
CA TYR A 535 -5.67 14.08 14.86
C TYR A 535 -4.76 15.29 15.14
N PRO A 536 -5.28 16.53 15.13
CA PRO A 536 -6.64 16.95 14.74
C PRO A 536 -6.79 17.12 13.22
N TYR A 537 -7.97 16.82 12.68
CA TYR A 537 -8.41 17.25 11.35
C TYR A 537 -8.59 18.77 11.38
N GLN A 538 -7.70 19.53 10.72
CA GLN A 538 -7.76 21.00 10.76
C GLN A 538 -8.75 21.53 9.73
N ILE A 539 -10.01 21.69 10.15
CA ILE A 539 -11.02 22.41 9.39
C ILE A 539 -11.14 23.83 9.96
N PRO A 540 -10.96 24.89 9.15
CA PRO A 540 -11.09 26.28 9.59
C PRO A 540 -12.58 26.65 9.74
N TRP A 541 -13.21 26.20 10.83
CA TRP A 541 -14.66 26.25 11.04
C TRP A 541 -15.29 27.65 10.90
N SER A 542 -14.58 28.71 11.29
CA SER A 542 -15.00 30.11 11.13
C SER A 542 -15.00 30.63 9.68
N THR A 543 -14.44 29.88 8.74
CA THR A 543 -14.56 30.15 7.29
C THR A 543 -15.64 29.29 6.63
N VAL A 544 -15.87 28.11 7.20
CA VAL A 544 -16.82 27.08 6.73
C VAL A 544 -18.25 27.41 7.14
N PHE A 545 -18.47 27.82 8.38
CA PHE A 545 -19.78 28.17 8.93
C PHE A 545 -19.81 29.64 9.38
N CYS A 546 -20.96 30.30 9.25
CA CYS A 546 -21.14 31.68 9.70
C CYS A 546 -21.06 31.81 11.24
N ASP A 547 -21.60 30.83 11.96
CA ASP A 547 -21.43 30.68 13.41
C ASP A 547 -21.05 29.22 13.72
N PRO A 548 -19.78 28.92 14.00
CA PRO A 548 -19.32 27.57 14.32
C PRO A 548 -19.59 27.15 15.78
N ALA A 549 -20.23 27.98 16.61
CA ALA A 549 -20.69 27.59 17.94
C ALA A 549 -22.08 26.96 17.94
N LEU A 550 -22.84 27.05 16.83
CA LEU A 550 -24.14 26.42 16.68
C LEU A 550 -24.08 24.89 16.90
N PRO A 551 -25.18 24.26 17.35
CA PRO A 551 -25.25 22.81 17.46
C PRO A 551 -25.04 22.12 16.10
N LEU A 552 -24.31 21.00 16.11
CA LEU A 552 -23.90 20.24 14.92
C LEU A 552 -24.78 19.01 14.69
N VAL A 553 -25.11 18.77 13.42
CA VAL A 553 -25.69 17.54 12.89
C VAL A 553 -24.72 16.93 11.88
N VAL A 554 -24.45 15.63 11.97
CA VAL A 554 -23.50 14.92 11.09
C VAL A 554 -24.17 13.76 10.38
N ASP A 555 -24.07 13.70 9.04
CA ASP A 555 -24.59 12.61 8.22
C ASP A 555 -23.46 11.78 7.61
N ILE A 556 -23.46 10.47 7.88
CA ILE A 556 -22.39 9.55 7.54
C ILE A 556 -22.80 8.69 6.34
N GLY A 557 -22.08 8.83 5.24
CA GLY A 557 -22.47 8.28 3.93
C GLY A 557 -23.45 9.20 3.19
N SER A 558 -23.30 10.52 3.35
CA SER A 558 -24.29 11.53 2.91
C SER A 558 -24.59 11.58 1.40
N GLY A 559 -23.88 10.82 0.56
CA GLY A 559 -24.26 10.64 -0.85
C GLY A 559 -24.20 11.93 -1.66
N ASN A 560 -25.31 12.30 -2.34
CA ASN A 560 -25.41 13.59 -3.03
C ASN A 560 -25.78 14.75 -2.09
N GLY A 561 -25.89 14.49 -0.78
CA GLY A 561 -26.19 15.47 0.25
C GLY A 561 -27.64 15.93 0.30
N LEU A 562 -28.57 15.32 -0.44
CA LEU A 562 -29.95 15.81 -0.60
C LEU A 562 -30.68 15.99 0.74
N PHE A 563 -30.48 15.04 1.67
CA PHE A 563 -30.97 15.12 3.04
C PHE A 563 -30.45 16.39 3.74
N LEU A 564 -29.14 16.59 3.77
CA LEU A 564 -28.52 17.74 4.43
C LEU A 564 -28.86 19.08 3.77
N PHE A 565 -28.95 19.14 2.44
CA PHE A 565 -29.39 20.34 1.71
C PHE A 565 -30.81 20.79 2.10
N GLN A 566 -31.69 19.84 2.41
CA GLN A 566 -33.04 20.16 2.89
C GLN A 566 -33.05 20.47 4.40
N MET A 567 -32.35 19.69 5.22
CA MET A 567 -32.23 19.94 6.66
C MET A 567 -31.64 21.34 6.97
N ALA A 568 -30.57 21.73 6.28
CA ALA A 568 -29.95 23.05 6.43
C ALA A 568 -30.89 24.21 6.07
N LYS A 569 -31.84 23.99 5.16
CA LYS A 569 -32.86 24.97 4.75
C LYS A 569 -34.06 25.03 5.70
N CYS A 570 -34.36 23.94 6.40
CA CYS A 570 -35.43 23.89 7.40
C CYS A 570 -34.96 24.35 8.80
N CYS A 571 -33.68 24.20 9.14
CA CYS A 571 -33.15 24.35 10.50
C CYS A 571 -31.93 25.28 10.58
N GLU A 572 -32.14 26.59 10.47
CA GLU A 572 -31.07 27.60 10.54
C GLU A 572 -30.31 27.65 11.88
N ARG A 573 -30.87 27.06 12.95
CA ARG A 573 -30.27 27.01 14.30
C ARG A 573 -29.27 25.87 14.49
N SER A 574 -28.80 25.25 13.41
CA SER A 574 -27.82 24.16 13.45
C SER A 574 -26.92 24.20 12.22
N ASN A 575 -25.69 23.72 12.41
CA ASN A 575 -24.75 23.44 11.32
C ASN A 575 -24.82 21.96 10.92
N PHE A 576 -24.63 21.71 9.63
CA PHE A 576 -24.79 20.40 9.00
C PHE A 576 -23.49 19.97 8.32
N LEU A 577 -23.05 18.74 8.58
CA LEU A 577 -21.78 18.21 8.10
C LEU A 577 -21.95 16.83 7.46
N GLY A 578 -21.78 16.76 6.14
CA GLY A 578 -21.78 15.50 5.39
C GLY A 578 -20.39 14.87 5.38
N LEU A 579 -20.26 13.65 5.90
CA LEU A 579 -19.05 12.84 5.80
C LEU A 579 -19.29 11.76 4.73
N GLU A 580 -18.58 11.85 3.61
CA GLU A 580 -18.77 10.97 2.46
C GLU A 580 -17.41 10.49 1.93
N MET A 581 -17.27 9.19 1.67
CA MET A 581 -16.01 8.58 1.23
C MET A 581 -15.76 8.78 -0.27
N ASN A 582 -16.82 8.95 -1.06
CA ASN A 582 -16.73 9.20 -2.49
C ASN A 582 -16.47 10.69 -2.78
N LYS A 583 -15.19 11.05 -2.91
CA LYS A 583 -14.72 12.41 -3.27
C LYS A 583 -15.45 13.05 -4.46
N LYS A 584 -15.92 12.26 -5.44
CA LYS A 584 -16.67 12.78 -6.60
C LYS A 584 -18.08 13.28 -6.24
N LEU A 585 -18.68 12.76 -5.18
CA LEU A 585 -19.96 13.26 -4.67
C LEU A 585 -19.73 14.53 -3.84
N VAL A 586 -18.76 14.52 -2.93
CA VAL A 586 -18.39 15.70 -2.13
C VAL A 586 -18.07 16.92 -3.01
N ILE A 587 -17.33 16.74 -4.11
CA ILE A 587 -17.07 17.82 -5.08
C ILE A 587 -18.38 18.38 -5.66
N LYS A 588 -19.36 17.53 -6.01
CA LYS A 588 -20.67 17.99 -6.48
C LYS A 588 -21.45 18.73 -5.40
N CYS A 589 -21.42 18.25 -4.15
CA CYS A 589 -22.11 18.91 -3.04
C CYS A 589 -21.51 20.30 -2.78
N LEU A 590 -20.19 20.41 -2.70
CA LEU A 590 -19.50 21.71 -2.55
C LEU A 590 -19.74 22.65 -3.74
N GLN A 591 -19.85 22.13 -4.97
CA GLN A 591 -20.25 22.92 -6.14
C GLN A 591 -21.71 23.39 -6.05
N GLY A 592 -22.63 22.54 -5.58
CA GLY A 592 -24.05 22.90 -5.37
C GLY A 592 -24.27 23.91 -4.26
N MET A 593 -23.35 23.99 -3.28
CA MET A 593 -23.35 25.04 -2.26
C MET A 593 -22.89 26.41 -2.77
N ALA A 594 -22.12 26.47 -3.86
CA ALA A 594 -21.52 27.73 -4.34
C ALA A 594 -22.54 28.77 -4.85
N SER A 595 -23.82 28.38 -4.96
CA SER A 595 -24.95 29.24 -5.32
C SER A 595 -25.90 29.57 -4.16
N ASP A 596 -25.57 29.18 -2.92
CA ASP A 596 -26.39 29.43 -1.73
C ASP A 596 -25.61 30.33 -0.74
N GLU A 597 -26.21 31.43 -0.28
CA GLU A 597 -25.52 32.39 0.58
C GLU A 597 -25.35 31.89 2.03
N LYS A 598 -26.11 30.85 2.42
CA LYS A 598 -26.17 30.35 3.80
C LYS A 598 -25.06 29.34 4.10
N ARG A 599 -24.10 29.74 4.94
CA ARG A 599 -23.03 28.86 5.46
C ARG A 599 -23.43 28.19 6.78
N ASN A 600 -24.42 27.31 6.73
CA ASN A 600 -24.71 26.34 7.81
C ASN A 600 -24.61 24.88 7.34
N LEU A 601 -24.02 24.63 6.16
CA LEU A 601 -23.83 23.31 5.57
C LEU A 601 -22.39 23.15 5.07
N TYR A 602 -21.80 21.96 5.20
CA TYR A 602 -20.50 21.61 4.61
C TYR A 602 -20.36 20.11 4.35
N PHE A 603 -19.41 19.72 3.49
CA PHE A 603 -19.13 18.32 3.14
C PHE A 603 -17.62 18.02 3.16
N VAL A 604 -17.25 16.85 3.68
CA VAL A 604 -15.84 16.40 3.81
C VAL A 604 -15.67 15.03 3.17
N SER A 605 -14.68 14.93 2.27
CA SER A 605 -14.30 13.70 1.57
C SER A 605 -13.46 12.80 2.47
N THR A 606 -14.07 11.87 3.21
CA THR A 606 -13.37 11.10 4.24
C THR A 606 -14.00 9.74 4.57
N ASN A 607 -13.20 8.85 5.17
CA ASN A 607 -13.69 7.66 5.85
C ASN A 607 -14.07 8.02 7.30
N ALA A 608 -15.37 8.16 7.57
CA ALA A 608 -15.86 8.48 8.91
C ALA A 608 -15.39 7.48 9.99
N THR A 609 -15.19 6.20 9.64
CA THR A 609 -14.78 5.15 10.60
C THR A 609 -13.45 5.43 11.28
N SER A 610 -12.50 6.09 10.60
CA SER A 610 -11.20 6.50 11.17
C SER A 610 -11.16 7.97 11.58
N THR A 611 -11.97 8.83 10.96
CA THR A 611 -11.81 10.30 11.08
C THR A 611 -12.91 11.03 11.85
N PHE A 612 -14.07 10.41 12.11
CA PHE A 612 -15.22 11.06 12.77
C PHE A 612 -14.81 11.72 14.09
N ARG A 613 -14.11 10.98 14.98
CA ARG A 613 -13.68 11.51 16.27
C ARG A 613 -12.92 12.82 16.11
N SER A 614 -11.98 12.85 15.17
CA SER A 614 -11.08 13.98 15.02
C SER A 614 -11.74 15.20 14.40
N ILE A 615 -12.52 14.98 13.33
CA ILE A 615 -13.27 16.04 12.67
C ILE A 615 -14.20 16.70 13.69
N VAL A 616 -15.03 15.90 14.37
CA VAL A 616 -16.03 16.43 15.29
C VAL A 616 -15.42 16.96 16.59
N SER A 617 -14.32 16.38 17.11
CA SER A 617 -13.62 16.94 18.29
C SER A 617 -12.92 18.28 18.04
N SER A 618 -12.79 18.70 16.77
CA SER A 618 -12.25 20.02 16.40
C SER A 618 -13.33 21.10 16.28
N TYR A 619 -14.61 20.70 16.27
CA TYR A 619 -15.74 21.60 16.07
C TYR A 619 -16.09 22.35 17.38
N PRO A 620 -16.32 23.68 17.36
CA PRO A 620 -16.52 24.44 18.62
C PRO A 620 -17.86 24.23 19.33
N GLY A 621 -18.94 23.96 18.60
CA GLY A 621 -20.27 23.72 19.16
C GLY A 621 -20.52 22.25 19.56
N LEU A 622 -21.74 21.96 20.03
CA LEU A 622 -22.11 20.63 20.54
C LEU A 622 -22.58 19.69 19.42
N LEU A 623 -22.13 18.44 19.40
CA LEU A 623 -22.71 17.39 18.55
C LEU A 623 -24.07 16.96 19.09
N THR A 624 -25.13 17.12 18.29
CA THR A 624 -26.53 16.89 18.72
C THR A 624 -27.19 15.68 18.09
N LEU A 625 -26.88 15.40 16.82
CA LEU A 625 -27.48 14.33 16.04
C LEU A 625 -26.43 13.74 15.09
N VAL A 626 -26.33 12.40 15.07
CA VAL A 626 -25.61 11.66 14.03
C VAL A 626 -26.62 10.82 13.24
N THR A 627 -26.61 10.93 11.91
CA THR A 627 -27.44 10.14 11.00
C THR A 627 -26.56 9.17 10.21
N ILE A 628 -27.00 7.91 10.08
CA ILE A 628 -26.38 6.90 9.21
C ILE A 628 -27.49 6.28 8.35
N GLN A 629 -27.52 6.65 7.07
CA GLN A 629 -28.67 6.40 6.20
C GLN A 629 -28.29 5.54 5.00
N CYS A 630 -28.85 4.32 4.95
CA CYS A 630 -28.64 3.34 3.88
C CYS A 630 -27.14 3.16 3.50
N PRO A 631 -26.25 2.97 4.49
CA PRO A 631 -24.81 3.13 4.29
C PRO A 631 -24.28 2.03 3.35
N ASN A 632 -23.40 2.39 2.41
CA ASN A 632 -23.14 1.61 1.20
C ASN A 632 -21.70 1.07 1.07
N PRO A 633 -21.50 -0.27 1.16
CA PRO A 633 -20.24 -0.93 0.85
C PRO A 633 -20.44 -2.16 -0.08
N ASP A 634 -20.00 -2.07 -1.33
CA ASP A 634 -20.16 -3.10 -2.38
C ASP A 634 -21.61 -3.59 -2.58
N PHE A 635 -22.28 -3.01 -3.58
CA PHE A 635 -23.69 -3.20 -3.93
C PHE A 635 -24.21 -4.66 -3.99
N ASN A 636 -23.32 -5.64 -4.20
CA ASN A 636 -23.67 -7.03 -4.54
C ASN A 636 -23.69 -8.02 -3.36
N LYS A 637 -23.37 -7.64 -2.12
CA LYS A 637 -23.36 -8.58 -0.96
C LYS A 637 -23.84 -7.96 0.35
N GLU A 638 -24.94 -8.49 0.89
CA GLU A 638 -25.51 -8.10 2.20
C GLU A 638 -24.49 -8.17 3.35
N GLN A 639 -23.63 -9.18 3.35
CA GLN A 639 -22.57 -9.40 4.33
C GLN A 639 -21.51 -8.28 4.40
N ASN A 640 -21.47 -7.39 3.40
CA ASN A 640 -20.64 -6.19 3.47
C ASN A 640 -21.38 -5.02 4.13
N ARG A 641 -22.72 -4.93 4.01
CA ARG A 641 -23.51 -3.71 4.27
C ARG A 641 -23.34 -3.13 5.69
N TRP A 642 -23.13 -3.97 6.69
CA TRP A 642 -22.91 -3.55 8.09
C TRP A 642 -21.47 -3.14 8.43
N ARG A 643 -20.48 -3.28 7.53
CA ARG A 643 -19.04 -3.09 7.82
C ARG A 643 -18.56 -1.65 8.12
N MET A 644 -19.45 -0.66 8.05
CA MET A 644 -19.17 0.74 8.41
C MET A 644 -19.36 1.05 9.89
N VAL A 645 -20.38 0.49 10.53
CA VAL A 645 -20.63 0.70 11.97
C VAL A 645 -19.70 -0.21 12.77
N ARG A 646 -18.42 0.14 12.77
CA ARG A 646 -17.39 -0.53 13.56
C ARG A 646 -17.31 0.11 14.94
N ARG A 647 -16.83 -0.66 15.92
CA ARG A 647 -16.51 -0.23 17.29
C ARG A 647 -15.87 1.18 17.37
N MET A 648 -14.85 1.47 16.57
CA MET A 648 -14.17 2.78 16.59
C MET A 648 -15.11 3.96 16.28
N LEU A 649 -16.04 3.78 15.34
CA LEU A 649 -17.05 4.79 15.02
C LEU A 649 -18.08 4.92 16.14
N VAL A 650 -18.55 3.79 16.69
CA VAL A 650 -19.51 3.80 17.82
C VAL A 650 -18.91 4.49 19.04
N GLU A 651 -17.68 4.13 19.45
CA GLU A 651 -17.00 4.78 20.57
C GLU A 651 -16.71 6.27 20.28
N ALA A 652 -16.43 6.65 19.03
CA ALA A 652 -16.26 8.06 18.64
C ALA A 652 -17.56 8.88 18.69
N VAL A 653 -18.67 8.34 18.18
CA VAL A 653 -20.00 8.96 18.25
C VAL A 653 -20.46 9.05 19.70
N THR A 654 -20.36 7.95 20.45
CA THR A 654 -20.83 7.88 21.84
C THR A 654 -20.11 8.88 22.74
N ASP A 655 -18.78 8.98 22.65
CA ASP A 655 -18.01 9.91 23.50
C ASP A 655 -18.34 11.38 23.19
N LEU A 656 -18.48 11.75 21.91
CA LEU A 656 -18.62 13.15 21.48
C LEU A 656 -20.05 13.68 21.41
N LEU A 657 -21.06 12.81 21.31
CA LEU A 657 -22.47 13.21 21.31
C LEU A 657 -22.83 13.83 22.66
N GLN A 658 -23.60 14.91 22.67
CA GLN A 658 -24.08 15.53 23.92
C GLN A 658 -25.08 14.60 24.65
N THR A 659 -25.24 14.76 25.97
CA THR A 659 -26.35 14.15 26.71
C THR A 659 -27.69 14.61 26.15
N ASN A 660 -28.66 13.69 26.01
CA ASN A 660 -29.89 13.82 25.19
C ASN A 660 -29.69 13.96 23.67
N GLY A 661 -28.45 13.94 23.15
CA GLY A 661 -28.20 13.84 21.71
C GLY A 661 -28.63 12.49 21.13
N GLN A 662 -28.87 12.44 19.83
CA GLN A 662 -29.46 11.29 19.14
C GLN A 662 -28.53 10.65 18.10
N VAL A 663 -28.74 9.34 17.85
CA VAL A 663 -28.19 8.61 16.71
C VAL A 663 -29.33 7.99 15.92
N TYR A 664 -29.52 8.45 14.69
CA TYR A 664 -30.53 7.93 13.76
C TYR A 664 -29.90 6.93 12.79
N LEU A 665 -30.50 5.75 12.68
CA LEU A 665 -30.07 4.68 11.79
C LEU A 665 -31.21 4.34 10.83
N GLN A 666 -30.90 4.22 9.54
CA GLN A 666 -31.90 3.94 8.49
C GLN A 666 -31.35 2.95 7.46
N SER A 667 -32.18 2.01 6.98
CA SER A 667 -31.81 1.02 5.97
C SER A 667 -33.01 0.54 5.14
N ASP A 668 -32.78 0.13 3.90
CA ASP A 668 -33.75 -0.64 3.08
C ASP A 668 -33.67 -2.16 3.32
N VAL A 669 -32.83 -2.60 4.27
CA VAL A 669 -32.67 -4.00 4.68
C VAL A 669 -32.68 -4.11 6.20
N GLU A 670 -33.67 -4.83 6.74
CA GLU A 670 -33.93 -4.98 8.18
C GLU A 670 -32.71 -5.50 8.97
N SER A 671 -32.09 -6.57 8.50
CA SER A 671 -30.91 -7.19 9.13
C SER A 671 -29.70 -6.24 9.20
N VAL A 672 -29.60 -5.28 8.27
CA VAL A 672 -28.57 -4.23 8.29
C VAL A 672 -28.91 -3.17 9.34
N LEU A 673 -30.17 -2.76 9.49
CA LEU A 673 -30.58 -1.88 10.59
C LEU A 673 -30.32 -2.53 11.95
N LEU A 674 -30.77 -3.78 12.13
CA LEU A 674 -30.60 -4.54 13.38
C LEU A 674 -29.12 -4.71 13.73
N GLY A 675 -28.27 -5.05 12.75
CA GLY A 675 -26.82 -5.10 12.94
C GLY A 675 -26.22 -3.75 13.35
N MET A 676 -26.66 -2.63 12.77
CA MET A 676 -26.21 -1.29 13.21
C MET A 676 -26.68 -0.98 14.64
N LYS A 677 -27.95 -1.26 14.98
CA LYS A 677 -28.52 -1.11 16.34
C LYS A 677 -27.70 -1.90 17.37
N GLU A 678 -27.43 -3.17 17.08
CA GLU A 678 -26.63 -4.05 17.94
C GLU A 678 -25.20 -3.53 18.14
N GLN A 679 -24.51 -3.10 17.08
CA GLN A 679 -23.16 -2.53 17.20
C GLN A 679 -23.13 -1.26 18.07
N PHE A 680 -24.12 -0.37 17.93
CA PHE A 680 -24.22 0.84 18.75
C PHE A 680 -24.50 0.53 20.23
N LEU A 681 -25.48 -0.35 20.51
CA LEU A 681 -25.78 -0.76 21.89
C LEU A 681 -24.58 -1.48 22.53
N SER A 682 -23.94 -2.40 21.81
CA SER A 682 -22.80 -3.19 22.30
C SER A 682 -21.56 -2.37 22.63
N TYR A 683 -21.24 -1.32 21.86
CA TYR A 683 -20.00 -0.55 22.02
C TYR A 683 -20.16 0.83 22.65
N SER A 684 -21.39 1.30 22.89
CA SER A 684 -21.65 2.53 23.67
C SER A 684 -21.37 2.39 25.17
N LYS A 685 -21.23 1.14 25.66
CA LYS A 685 -21.03 0.81 27.10
C LYS A 685 -22.20 1.27 27.98
N GLY A 686 -23.42 1.25 27.43
CA GLY A 686 -24.64 1.66 28.14
C GLY A 686 -24.96 3.16 28.08
N GLN A 687 -24.14 3.97 27.41
CA GLN A 687 -24.39 5.41 27.21
C GLN A 687 -25.45 5.69 26.13
N LEU A 688 -25.78 4.72 25.26
CA LEU A 688 -26.86 4.86 24.27
C LEU A 688 -27.99 3.88 24.60
N VAL A 689 -29.21 4.40 24.65
CA VAL A 689 -30.45 3.65 24.85
C VAL A 689 -31.41 3.85 23.66
N MET A 690 -32.49 3.08 23.60
CA MET A 690 -33.58 3.31 22.64
C MET A 690 -34.30 4.63 22.93
N ASP A 691 -34.63 5.39 21.90
CA ASP A 691 -35.40 6.63 22.01
C ASP A 691 -36.91 6.35 21.94
N GLY A 692 -37.48 5.83 23.03
CA GLY A 692 -38.91 5.49 23.18
C GLY A 692 -39.19 4.02 23.48
N ASP A 693 -40.44 3.72 23.84
CA ASP A 693 -40.91 2.39 24.28
C ASP A 693 -41.23 1.41 23.12
N ASP A 694 -40.97 1.81 21.86
CA ASP A 694 -41.29 1.03 20.66
C ASP A 694 -40.18 0.02 20.32
N ASP A 695 -40.55 -1.25 20.10
CA ASP A 695 -39.66 -2.41 20.22
C ASP A 695 -38.60 -2.51 19.10
N GLY A 696 -38.68 -1.64 18.08
CA GLY A 696 -37.47 -1.27 17.34
C GLY A 696 -37.57 -0.45 16.06
N HIS A 697 -38.76 -0.19 15.50
CA HIS A 697 -38.90 0.23 14.10
C HIS A 697 -39.83 1.44 13.90
N ARG A 698 -39.26 2.63 13.76
CA ARG A 698 -40.01 3.82 13.36
C ARG A 698 -40.42 3.73 11.87
N MET A 699 -41.71 3.57 11.60
CA MET A 699 -42.25 3.47 10.24
C MET A 699 -42.22 4.79 9.46
N GLU A 700 -42.22 5.94 10.15
CA GLU A 700 -42.16 7.27 9.55
C GLU A 700 -40.77 7.91 9.69
N ASN A 701 -40.44 8.83 8.77
CA ASN A 701 -39.20 9.61 8.82
C ASN A 701 -39.39 10.80 9.78
N PRO A 702 -38.67 10.87 10.92
CA PRO A 702 -38.91 11.86 11.97
C PRO A 702 -38.49 13.29 11.58
N PHE A 703 -37.83 13.49 10.44
CA PHE A 703 -37.34 14.79 9.98
C PHE A 703 -38.24 15.42 8.91
N GLY A 704 -39.21 14.68 8.35
CA GLY A 704 -39.99 15.11 7.18
C GLY A 704 -39.16 15.26 5.89
N VAL A 705 -37.91 14.80 5.90
CA VAL A 705 -36.91 15.03 4.85
C VAL A 705 -36.29 13.70 4.44
N ALA A 706 -36.58 13.25 3.22
CA ALA A 706 -36.15 11.96 2.69
C ALA A 706 -34.82 12.05 1.92
N SER A 707 -33.88 11.17 2.27
CA SER A 707 -32.57 11.02 1.61
C SER A 707 -32.66 10.53 0.16
N ASP A 708 -31.57 10.68 -0.61
CA ASP A 708 -31.47 10.21 -2.01
C ASP A 708 -31.94 8.75 -2.19
N TRP A 709 -31.44 7.84 -1.34
CA TRP A 709 -31.75 6.42 -1.43
C TRP A 709 -33.17 6.13 -0.95
N GLU A 710 -33.61 6.74 0.15
CA GLU A 710 -34.95 6.57 0.71
C GLU A 710 -36.03 6.95 -0.31
N ARG A 711 -35.86 8.04 -1.06
CA ARG A 711 -36.77 8.41 -2.17
C ARG A 711 -36.83 7.31 -3.24
N HIS A 712 -35.70 6.70 -3.60
CA HIS A 712 -35.66 5.60 -4.57
C HIS A 712 -36.33 4.32 -4.03
N VAL A 713 -36.15 4.00 -2.74
CA VAL A 713 -36.75 2.82 -2.09
C VAL A 713 -38.26 2.95 -1.93
N LEU A 714 -38.74 4.12 -1.51
CA LEU A 714 -40.17 4.41 -1.38
C LEU A 714 -40.85 4.47 -2.76
N ALA A 715 -40.21 5.05 -3.79
CA ALA A 715 -40.75 5.10 -5.14
C ALA A 715 -40.93 3.72 -5.81
N ARG A 716 -40.20 2.69 -5.34
CA ARG A 716 -40.38 1.28 -5.77
C ARG A 716 -41.28 0.47 -4.82
N GLY A 717 -41.97 1.11 -3.86
CA GLY A 717 -42.87 0.46 -2.92
C GLY A 717 -42.20 -0.46 -1.89
N ALA A 718 -40.90 -0.32 -1.65
CA ALA A 718 -40.15 -1.14 -0.71
C ALA A 718 -40.11 -0.52 0.70
N PRO A 719 -40.03 -1.34 1.77
CA PRO A 719 -40.02 -0.85 3.14
C PRO A 719 -38.73 -0.09 3.48
N MET A 720 -38.83 0.79 4.48
CA MET A 720 -37.73 1.57 5.03
C MET A 720 -37.67 1.38 6.55
N TYR A 721 -36.65 0.70 7.02
CA TYR A 721 -36.45 0.38 8.42
C TYR A 721 -35.63 1.49 9.09
N ARG A 722 -36.12 2.02 10.22
CA ARG A 722 -35.49 3.13 10.95
C ARG A 722 -35.45 2.83 12.44
N THR A 723 -34.41 3.28 13.13
CA THR A 723 -34.38 3.31 14.60
C THR A 723 -33.65 4.54 15.09
N MET A 724 -33.98 4.97 16.31
CA MET A 724 -33.40 6.14 16.96
C MET A 724 -32.85 5.73 18.33
N LEU A 725 -31.59 6.05 18.56
CA LEU A 725 -30.93 5.90 19.85
C LEU A 725 -30.71 7.28 20.47
N LYS A 726 -30.70 7.34 21.79
CA LYS A 726 -30.49 8.58 22.56
C LYS A 726 -29.37 8.38 23.58
N LYS A 727 -28.54 9.40 23.77
CA LYS A 727 -27.51 9.42 24.81
C LYS A 727 -28.09 9.82 26.17
N VAL A 728 -27.80 8.99 27.17
CA VAL A 728 -28.07 9.24 28.60
C VAL A 728 -26.88 9.91 29.29
#